data_AF-A0AA39M8C0-F1
#
_entry.id   AF-A0AA39M8C0-F1
#
_cell.length_a   1.000
_cell.length_b   1.000
_cell.length_c   1.000
_cell.angle_alpha   90.00
_cell.angle_beta   90.00
_cell.angle_gamma   90.00
#
_symmetry.space_group_name_H-M   'P 1'
#
loop_
_entity.id
_entity.type
_entity.pdbx_description
1 polymer ?
#
loop_
_entity_poly.entity_id
_entity_poly.type
_entity_poly.pdbx_seq_one_letter_code
_entity_poly.pdbx_strand_id
1 'polypeptide(L)'
;MTLFVATFAPLCASKLLTLQSRSRLLHVGPCFLHNIHRAGRVPEEKSDSAAPDSSQPGGHKRGLAASLGTAPPAMCLRRSFVFGALLLVSLGASALQSFSKKVGPCDNFYKFVCDIEKNEPDDLFVNALKRRLFEEAHSYLVQFGDKDFVMTEIVKQIMEETEIAFYKKEGLELGMEVAKTPYSSVPYIHDNYRTHTVEVQYPTSSNTTTTRCNYKKCHPFYQSLVRGYLSVVDIFQSMDEGQLEIIIHASDSNLPELTEKESWKRETYESLLKNDLFHSHTNMVIGAHFFYLNRFSQELLDDLMHMYRNVAAEMEHSLRNSSKLDEEQKKDLLRTLASITPHFGLPELFTKKALLNDYFTIAEFTVGLEVVRPSYQQMSARDRISVLVEKLQLVARRFRARHPEIVDDYGWTKTDPKDLSHSSALQFGSSVWYEKSSVFFYPSLIEAVRLKVPQGFKYGFVGTVIANDLFVLLEDAYNKQQAERKFAEVFEQTDSVITDRNMSVQQPAPLPKCPKLFTDADVARVVYRVLEKARHNLDSFSLRSERQKRFAVTTYNDREWFFIGFASRFCTSKYKPSRLQPGFTERSTSREMKNAEERTIGVVRELAQFSKLFQCPAHFTSTSTCGFVPDGERKSSNPEPVDVDGSGVEA
;
A
#
# COMPACT_ATOMS: atom_id res chain seq x y z
N MET A 1 -2.93 28.12 44.27
CA MET A 1 -1.48 27.79 44.29
C MET A 1 -0.98 27.88 42.86
N THR A 2 0.23 28.39 42.73
CA THR A 2 0.72 29.25 41.64
C THR A 2 1.10 28.49 40.36
N LEU A 3 0.75 29.07 39.21
CA LEU A 3 1.21 28.75 37.86
C LEU A 3 2.74 28.91 37.74
N PHE A 4 3.38 28.06 36.94
CA PHE A 4 4.65 28.38 36.27
C PHE A 4 4.50 28.11 34.77
N VAL A 5 4.41 29.20 34.01
CA VAL A 5 4.53 29.26 32.55
C VAL A 5 5.87 29.91 32.27
N ALA A 6 6.79 29.20 31.62
CA ALA A 6 8.06 29.76 31.17
C ALA A 6 7.87 30.39 29.79
N THR A 7 7.97 31.71 29.76
CA THR A 7 8.04 32.55 28.56
C THR A 7 9.47 32.55 28.01
N PHE A 8 9.62 32.32 26.71
CA PHE A 8 10.82 32.68 25.95
C PHE A 8 10.47 33.85 25.02
N ALA A 9 11.14 34.97 25.22
CA ALA A 9 11.08 36.16 24.35
C ALA A 9 12.23 36.14 23.34
N PRO A 10 12.07 36.71 22.13
CA PRO A 10 13.12 36.75 21.11
C PRO A 10 13.96 38.03 21.23
N LEU A 11 15.28 37.89 21.09
CA LEU A 11 16.21 39.01 20.91
C LEU A 11 16.42 39.25 19.41
N CYS A 12 15.86 40.36 18.92
CA CYS A 12 16.25 41.01 17.68
C CYS A 12 17.65 41.64 17.84
N ALA A 13 18.54 41.41 16.89
CA ALA A 13 19.67 42.29 16.62
C ALA A 13 19.92 42.37 15.11
N SER A 14 19.48 43.49 14.54
CA SER A 14 19.77 43.92 13.17
C SER A 14 21.24 44.30 13.02
N LYS A 15 21.89 43.86 11.94
CA LYS A 15 23.00 44.60 11.32
C LYS A 15 22.85 44.61 9.81
N LEU A 16 22.62 45.81 9.29
CA LEU A 16 22.72 46.18 7.88
C LEU A 16 24.13 45.88 7.34
N LEU A 17 24.20 45.38 6.12
CA LEU A 17 25.28 45.69 5.19
C LEU A 17 24.72 45.74 3.77
N THR A 18 24.70 46.96 3.24
CA THR A 18 24.54 47.33 1.84
C THR A 18 25.68 46.75 1.00
N LEU A 19 25.39 46.17 -0.17
CA LEU A 19 26.30 46.23 -1.32
C LEU A 19 25.58 45.96 -2.65
N GLN A 20 25.97 46.78 -3.62
CA GLN A 20 25.35 47.04 -4.91
C GLN A 20 25.46 45.88 -5.91
N SER A 21 24.48 45.89 -6.82
CA SER A 21 24.43 45.36 -8.18
C SER A 21 25.75 44.90 -8.83
N ARG A 22 25.69 43.75 -9.52
CA ARG A 22 26.16 43.63 -10.90
C ARG A 22 25.53 42.42 -11.60
N SER A 23 24.66 42.73 -12.55
CA SER A 23 24.18 41.84 -13.60
C SER A 23 25.34 41.37 -14.49
N ARG A 24 25.36 40.09 -14.87
CA ARG A 24 25.91 39.63 -16.15
C ARG A 24 25.24 38.32 -16.55
N LEU A 25 24.53 38.42 -17.68
CA LEU A 25 24.17 37.30 -18.54
C LEU A 25 25.41 36.47 -18.88
N LEU A 26 25.24 35.16 -19.03
CA LEU A 26 25.95 34.38 -20.05
C LEU A 26 25.16 33.11 -20.39
N HIS A 27 24.85 33.00 -21.67
CA HIS A 27 24.41 31.79 -22.37
C HIS A 27 25.36 30.62 -22.14
N VAL A 28 24.82 29.42 -21.96
CA VAL A 28 25.51 28.18 -22.33
C VAL A 28 24.52 27.26 -23.04
N GLY A 29 24.73 27.11 -24.35
CA GLY A 29 24.26 25.98 -25.14
C GLY A 29 25.32 24.86 -25.16
N PRO A 30 24.97 23.67 -25.67
CA PRO A 30 25.53 22.38 -25.25
C PRO A 30 26.58 21.82 -26.22
N CYS A 31 27.46 20.93 -25.74
CA CYS A 31 28.16 19.94 -26.59
C CYS A 31 28.82 18.81 -25.77
N PHE A 32 28.27 17.60 -25.94
CA PHE A 32 28.90 16.35 -26.42
C PHE A 32 30.27 15.84 -25.89
N LEU A 33 30.18 14.60 -25.36
CA LEU A 33 30.97 13.35 -25.54
C LEU A 33 32.49 13.23 -25.25
N HIS A 34 32.77 12.03 -24.69
CA HIS A 34 33.98 11.19 -24.76
C HIS A 34 35.18 11.60 -23.87
N ASN A 35 36.00 10.71 -23.31
CA ASN A 35 36.01 9.27 -22.99
C ASN A 35 37.35 9.02 -22.22
N ILE A 36 37.52 7.83 -21.63
CA ILE A 36 38.81 7.16 -21.32
C ILE A 36 39.51 7.37 -19.95
N HIS A 37 39.55 6.24 -19.22
CA HIS A 37 40.57 5.65 -18.33
C HIS A 37 41.60 6.52 -17.57
N ARG A 38 41.71 6.29 -16.25
CA ARG A 38 42.88 5.61 -15.68
C ARG A 38 42.70 5.12 -14.25
N ALA A 39 43.40 4.03 -13.98
CA ALA A 39 43.48 3.24 -12.76
C ALA A 39 44.17 3.94 -11.58
N GLY A 40 43.82 3.51 -10.36
CA GLY A 40 44.56 3.74 -9.12
C GLY A 40 44.24 2.66 -8.10
N ARG A 41 45.23 1.85 -7.73
CA ARG A 41 45.21 0.78 -6.72
C ARG A 41 45.59 1.33 -5.34
N VAL A 42 44.87 0.87 -4.29
CA VAL A 42 45.35 0.34 -2.96
C VAL A 42 46.02 1.36 -2.00
N PRO A 43 46.06 1.20 -0.64
CA PRO A 43 45.65 0.10 0.27
C PRO A 43 44.59 0.49 1.33
N GLU A 44 43.83 -0.42 1.95
CA GLU A 44 44.20 -1.47 2.94
C GLU A 44 44.73 -0.89 4.26
N GLU A 45 43.86 -0.80 5.28
CA GLU A 45 44.26 -0.56 6.67
C GLU A 45 43.50 -1.51 7.60
N LYS A 46 44.27 -2.34 8.31
CA LYS A 46 43.88 -3.19 9.44
C LYS A 46 44.22 -2.46 10.75
N SER A 47 43.34 -2.55 11.74
CA SER A 47 43.67 -2.66 13.18
C SER A 47 42.37 -2.94 13.93
N ASP A 48 42.17 -4.14 14.46
CA ASP A 48 42.65 -4.68 15.75
C ASP A 48 41.98 -4.07 17.00
N SER A 49 41.06 -4.87 17.54
CA SER A 49 40.90 -5.28 18.95
C SER A 49 41.15 -4.27 20.08
N ALA A 50 40.14 -4.11 20.94
CA ALA A 50 40.27 -4.32 22.40
C ALA A 50 38.91 -4.26 23.11
N ALA A 51 38.53 -5.37 23.75
CA ALA A 51 37.74 -5.34 25.00
C ALA A 51 38.71 -5.09 26.17
N PRO A 52 38.22 -4.66 27.35
CA PRO A 52 38.05 -5.67 28.40
C PRO A 52 36.93 -5.43 29.44
N ASP A 53 36.38 -6.55 29.90
CA ASP A 53 36.11 -6.99 31.28
C ASP A 53 35.47 -6.11 32.39
N SER A 54 34.34 -6.67 32.87
CA SER A 54 34.13 -7.22 34.23
C SER A 54 33.60 -6.36 35.40
N SER A 55 32.82 -7.09 36.22
CA SER A 55 32.59 -6.96 37.68
C SER A 55 31.29 -6.29 38.22
N GLN A 56 30.25 -7.12 38.44
CA GLN A 56 29.70 -7.58 39.75
C GLN A 56 29.36 -6.57 40.90
N PRO A 57 28.71 -6.98 42.03
CA PRO A 57 27.25 -7.00 42.24
C PRO A 57 26.82 -6.20 43.51
N GLY A 58 25.52 -6.14 43.83
CA GLY A 58 25.09 -5.61 45.13
C GLY A 58 23.58 -5.61 45.34
N GLY A 59 23.10 -6.48 46.24
CA GLY A 59 21.69 -6.55 46.62
C GLY A 59 21.34 -5.73 47.86
N HIS A 60 20.04 -5.49 48.09
CA HIS A 60 19.52 -5.21 49.43
C HIS A 60 18.05 -5.67 49.59
N LYS A 61 17.83 -6.38 50.70
CA LYS A 61 16.54 -6.76 51.31
C LYS A 61 16.07 -5.63 52.23
N ARG A 62 14.74 -5.48 52.36
CA ARG A 62 13.90 -5.04 53.52
C ARG A 62 12.45 -4.99 52.98
N GLY A 63 11.38 -5.51 53.58
CA GLY A 63 11.09 -5.96 54.95
C GLY A 63 9.97 -5.09 55.55
N LEU A 64 8.85 -5.72 55.98
CA LEU A 64 7.77 -5.23 56.88
C LEU A 64 6.71 -4.28 56.25
N ALA A 65 5.43 -4.24 56.64
CA ALA A 65 4.57 -5.03 57.54
C ALA A 65 3.07 -4.68 57.25
N ALA A 66 2.19 -5.48 57.83
CA ALA A 66 0.73 -5.55 57.69
C ALA A 66 -0.10 -4.35 58.21
N SER A 67 -1.34 -4.23 57.73
CA SER A 67 -2.49 -3.84 58.59
C SER A 67 -3.79 -4.49 58.12
N LEU A 68 -4.51 -5.08 59.09
CA LEU A 68 -5.83 -5.70 59.00
C LEU A 68 -6.94 -4.71 58.60
N GLY A 69 -8.02 -5.24 58.00
CA GLY A 69 -9.29 -4.54 57.86
C GLY A 69 -10.39 -5.36 57.18
N THR A 70 -11.05 -6.22 57.95
CA THR A 70 -12.49 -6.61 57.91
C THR A 70 -13.23 -6.78 56.56
N ALA A 71 -13.68 -8.03 56.31
CA ALA A 71 -14.70 -8.42 55.33
C ALA A 71 -16.12 -7.93 55.73
N PRO A 72 -17.09 -7.83 54.78
CA PRO A 72 -18.00 -8.96 54.49
C PRO A 72 -18.48 -8.99 53.01
N PRO A 73 -19.50 -9.80 52.64
CA PRO A 73 -19.46 -11.23 52.38
C PRO A 73 -19.53 -11.57 50.87
N ALA A 74 -19.33 -12.84 50.59
CA ALA A 74 -19.24 -13.47 49.29
C ALA A 74 -20.40 -13.17 48.31
N MET A 75 -20.05 -12.84 47.06
CA MET A 75 -20.83 -13.18 45.87
C MET A 75 -19.96 -14.05 44.94
N CYS A 76 -20.28 -15.35 44.94
CA CYS A 76 -19.80 -16.32 43.96
C CYS A 76 -20.37 -16.01 42.57
N LEU A 77 -19.62 -15.30 41.71
CA LEU A 77 -19.94 -15.18 40.28
C LEU A 77 -18.75 -14.67 39.45
N ARG A 78 -17.57 -15.31 39.55
CA ARG A 78 -16.43 -15.01 38.66
C ARG A 78 -15.56 -16.23 38.38
N ARG A 79 -16.08 -17.19 37.61
CA ARG A 79 -15.22 -18.16 36.88
C ARG A 79 -15.66 -18.47 35.44
N SER A 80 -16.87 -18.07 35.02
CA SER A 80 -17.35 -18.33 33.65
C SER A 80 -16.99 -17.25 32.60
N PHE A 81 -16.52 -16.07 33.01
CA PHE A 81 -16.18 -14.99 32.07
C PHE A 81 -14.73 -15.05 31.54
N VAL A 82 -13.84 -15.79 32.19
CA VAL A 82 -12.42 -15.88 31.76
C VAL A 82 -12.25 -16.93 30.65
N PHE A 83 -13.09 -17.97 30.59
CA PHE A 83 -13.06 -18.95 29.50
C PHE A 83 -13.68 -18.44 28.20
N GLY A 84 -14.71 -17.58 28.26
CA GLY A 84 -15.28 -16.94 27.06
C GLY A 84 -14.34 -15.93 26.39
N ALA A 85 -13.57 -15.17 27.19
CA ALA A 85 -12.57 -14.24 26.66
C ALA A 85 -11.32 -14.93 26.09
N LEU A 86 -10.94 -16.11 26.61
CA LEU A 86 -9.81 -16.90 26.10
C LEU A 86 -10.15 -17.64 24.79
N LEU A 87 -11.41 -18.06 24.58
CA LEU A 87 -11.86 -18.66 23.31
C LEU A 87 -11.97 -17.65 22.16
N LEU A 88 -12.19 -16.36 22.46
CA LEU A 88 -12.24 -15.30 21.45
C LEU A 88 -10.86 -14.92 20.89
N VAL A 89 -9.77 -15.17 21.63
CA VAL A 89 -8.41 -14.78 21.21
C VAL A 89 -7.75 -15.79 20.28
N SER A 90 -8.27 -17.02 20.16
CA SER A 90 -7.75 -18.06 19.25
C SER A 90 -8.39 -18.08 17.85
N LEU A 91 -9.32 -17.18 17.54
CA LEU A 91 -10.07 -17.14 16.28
C LEU A 91 -9.36 -16.36 15.14
N GLY A 92 -8.06 -16.12 15.23
CA GLY A 92 -7.34 -15.09 14.46
C GLY A 92 -7.26 -15.25 12.93
N ALA A 93 -7.81 -16.31 12.34
CA ALA A 93 -7.88 -16.50 10.88
C ALA A 93 -9.23 -17.05 10.41
N SER A 94 -9.79 -18.01 11.14
CA SER A 94 -11.12 -18.59 10.88
C SER A 94 -12.27 -17.60 11.09
N ALA A 95 -12.04 -16.51 11.85
CA ALA A 95 -13.02 -15.44 11.97
C ALA A 95 -12.95 -14.40 10.85
N LEU A 96 -11.91 -14.42 10.00
CA LEU A 96 -11.82 -13.44 8.92
C LEU A 96 -12.72 -13.85 7.75
N GLN A 97 -12.66 -15.12 7.32
CA GLN A 97 -13.39 -15.57 6.14
C GLN A 97 -14.06 -16.93 6.39
N SER A 98 -15.33 -17.04 5.99
CA SER A 98 -16.08 -18.30 6.04
C SER A 98 -15.88 -19.12 4.75
N PHE A 99 -15.73 -20.44 4.89
CA PHE A 99 -15.66 -21.35 3.75
C PHE A 99 -17.06 -21.80 3.33
N SER A 100 -17.22 -22.06 2.03
CA SER A 100 -18.50 -22.48 1.48
C SER A 100 -18.88 -23.85 2.01
N LYS A 101 -20.09 -23.94 2.54
CA LYS A 101 -20.73 -25.21 2.90
C LYS A 101 -21.49 -25.83 1.71
N LYS A 102 -21.71 -25.05 0.65
CA LYS A 102 -22.51 -25.47 -0.53
C LYS A 102 -21.64 -26.06 -1.65
N VAL A 103 -20.40 -25.60 -1.76
CA VAL A 103 -19.47 -25.97 -2.83
C VAL A 103 -18.31 -26.73 -2.19
N GLY A 104 -18.09 -27.98 -2.58
CA GLY A 104 -16.98 -28.76 -2.07
C GLY A 104 -15.63 -28.29 -2.65
N PRO A 105 -14.50 -28.61 -1.98
CA PRO A 105 -13.17 -28.25 -2.45
C PRO A 105 -12.84 -28.84 -3.84
N CYS A 106 -13.40 -30.00 -4.17
CA CYS A 106 -13.22 -30.67 -5.46
C CYS A 106 -14.21 -30.23 -6.54
N ASP A 107 -15.25 -29.45 -6.22
CA ASP A 107 -16.19 -28.94 -7.22
C ASP A 107 -15.64 -27.63 -7.81
N ASN A 108 -15.28 -26.70 -6.92
CA ASN A 108 -14.73 -25.41 -7.27
C ASN A 108 -13.99 -24.83 -6.07
N PHE A 109 -12.68 -25.07 -6.01
CA PHE A 109 -11.87 -24.70 -4.85
C PHE A 109 -11.86 -23.19 -4.58
N TYR A 110 -11.91 -22.36 -5.64
CA TYR A 110 -12.00 -20.90 -5.51
C TYR A 110 -13.28 -20.49 -4.76
N LYS A 111 -14.44 -20.99 -5.19
CA LYS A 111 -15.74 -20.69 -4.56
C LYS A 111 -15.84 -21.29 -3.15
N PHE A 112 -15.25 -22.46 -2.94
CA PHE A 112 -15.14 -23.07 -1.61
C PHE A 112 -14.39 -22.16 -0.64
N VAL A 113 -13.21 -21.66 -1.02
CA VAL A 113 -12.41 -20.79 -0.16
C VAL A 113 -13.03 -19.42 -0.03
N CYS A 114 -13.37 -18.74 -1.13
CA CYS A 114 -13.77 -17.34 -1.12
C CYS A 114 -15.22 -17.08 -0.66
N ASP A 115 -16.14 -18.05 -0.81
CA ASP A 115 -17.57 -17.99 -0.46
C ASP A 115 -18.20 -16.58 -0.55
N ILE A 116 -18.08 -15.94 -1.72
CA ILE A 116 -18.43 -14.52 -1.94
C ILE A 116 -19.93 -14.25 -1.67
N GLU A 117 -20.76 -15.30 -1.64
CA GLU A 117 -22.18 -15.19 -1.25
C GLU A 117 -22.37 -14.89 0.24
N LYS A 118 -21.43 -15.30 1.10
CA LYS A 118 -21.51 -15.14 2.56
C LYS A 118 -20.49 -14.17 3.13
N ASN A 119 -19.33 -14.05 2.50
CA ASN A 119 -18.29 -13.14 2.95
C ASN A 119 -18.55 -11.76 2.34
N GLU A 120 -18.72 -10.75 3.21
CA GLU A 120 -18.71 -9.36 2.76
C GLU A 120 -17.34 -9.03 2.14
N PRO A 121 -17.27 -8.05 1.23
CA PRO A 121 -16.00 -7.69 0.57
C PRO A 121 -14.88 -7.36 1.56
N ASP A 122 -15.21 -6.75 2.70
CA ASP A 122 -14.27 -6.37 3.75
C ASP A 122 -13.79 -7.56 4.61
N ASP A 123 -14.48 -8.69 4.55
CA ASP A 123 -14.18 -9.91 5.31
C ASP A 123 -13.26 -10.86 4.51
N LEU A 124 -13.12 -10.64 3.20
CA LEU A 124 -12.12 -11.37 2.41
C LEU A 124 -10.73 -11.16 3.00
N PHE A 125 -9.94 -12.22 3.16
CA PHE A 125 -8.69 -12.20 3.91
C PHE A 125 -7.71 -11.10 3.47
N VAL A 126 -7.52 -10.93 2.16
CA VAL A 126 -6.68 -9.88 1.58
C VAL A 126 -7.18 -8.48 1.97
N ASN A 127 -8.49 -8.26 1.92
CA ASN A 127 -9.11 -6.97 2.23
C ASN A 127 -9.10 -6.70 3.74
N ALA A 128 -9.29 -7.72 4.57
CA ALA A 128 -9.16 -7.60 6.02
C ALA A 128 -7.73 -7.18 6.44
N LEU A 129 -6.70 -7.75 5.80
CA LEU A 129 -5.30 -7.36 6.01
C LEU A 129 -5.03 -5.91 5.61
N LYS A 130 -5.50 -5.50 4.42
CA LYS A 130 -5.37 -4.11 3.95
C LYS A 130 -6.10 -3.14 4.88
N ARG A 131 -7.33 -3.48 5.29
CA ARG A 131 -8.15 -2.67 6.19
C ARG A 131 -7.44 -2.43 7.50
N ARG A 132 -6.83 -3.48 8.08
CA ARG A 132 -6.10 -3.35 9.33
C ARG A 132 -4.93 -2.36 9.22
N LEU A 133 -4.13 -2.47 8.16
CA LEU A 133 -3.00 -1.56 7.95
C LEU A 133 -3.48 -0.13 7.68
N PHE A 134 -4.57 0.01 6.91
CA PHE A 134 -5.19 1.29 6.62
C PHE A 134 -5.74 1.97 7.88
N GLU A 135 -6.51 1.25 8.70
CA GLU A 135 -7.09 1.77 9.94
C GLU A 135 -5.99 2.17 10.93
N GLU A 136 -4.90 1.42 10.99
CA GLU A 136 -3.75 1.79 11.82
C GLU A 136 -3.08 3.07 11.31
N ALA A 137 -2.81 3.16 10.00
CA ALA A 137 -2.22 4.35 9.40
C ALA A 137 -3.14 5.57 9.55
N HIS A 138 -4.45 5.39 9.35
CA HIS A 138 -5.45 6.44 9.51
C HIS A 138 -5.55 6.90 10.96
N SER A 139 -5.62 5.98 11.92
CA SER A 139 -5.61 6.30 13.35
C SER A 139 -4.35 7.08 13.73
N TYR A 140 -3.19 6.69 13.19
CA TYR A 140 -1.95 7.41 13.43
C TYR A 140 -2.00 8.83 12.87
N LEU A 141 -2.42 9.01 11.61
CA LEU A 141 -2.52 10.33 10.98
C LEU A 141 -3.52 11.24 11.71
N VAL A 142 -4.66 10.71 12.14
CA VAL A 142 -5.64 11.49 12.93
C VAL A 142 -5.05 11.92 14.28
N GLN A 143 -4.29 11.05 14.94
CA GLN A 143 -3.75 11.33 16.28
C GLN A 143 -2.50 12.22 16.26
N PHE A 144 -1.66 12.08 15.24
CA PHE A 144 -0.31 12.63 15.22
C PHE A 144 0.04 13.41 13.96
N GLY A 145 -0.82 13.44 12.94
CA GLY A 145 -0.59 14.17 11.70
C GLY A 145 -0.32 15.65 11.93
N ASP A 146 -0.96 16.27 12.93
CA ASP A 146 -0.74 17.67 13.30
C ASP A 146 0.64 17.96 13.92
N LYS A 147 1.40 16.93 14.27
CA LYS A 147 2.77 17.10 14.79
C LYS A 147 3.78 17.31 13.68
N ASP A 148 3.45 16.91 12.45
CA ASP A 148 4.26 17.18 11.27
C ASP A 148 3.77 18.48 10.62
N PHE A 149 4.68 19.45 10.46
CA PHE A 149 4.37 20.78 9.93
C PHE A 149 3.77 20.71 8.51
N VAL A 150 4.34 19.85 7.65
CA VAL A 150 3.95 19.76 6.25
C VAL A 150 2.58 19.10 6.13
N MET A 151 2.32 18.03 6.88
CA MET A 151 1.00 17.41 6.98
C MET A 151 -0.05 18.37 7.52
N THR A 152 0.28 19.15 8.54
CA THR A 152 -0.63 20.17 9.10
C THR A 152 -1.05 21.17 8.03
N GLU A 153 -0.09 21.67 7.24
CA GLU A 153 -0.40 22.62 6.18
C GLU A 153 -1.22 21.97 5.05
N ILE A 154 -0.90 20.73 4.64
CA ILE A 154 -1.70 19.99 3.64
C ILE A 154 -3.15 19.86 4.10
N VAL A 155 -3.38 19.38 5.32
CA VAL A 155 -4.71 19.15 5.88
C VAL A 155 -5.47 20.46 5.98
N LYS A 156 -4.82 21.53 6.47
CA LYS A 156 -5.41 22.86 6.54
C LYS A 156 -5.93 23.34 5.18
N GLN A 157 -5.12 23.21 4.13
CA GLN A 157 -5.53 23.67 2.79
C GLN A 157 -6.67 22.83 2.20
N ILE A 158 -6.67 21.51 2.40
CA ILE A 158 -7.77 20.63 1.95
C ILE A 158 -9.06 20.94 2.73
N MET A 159 -8.95 21.14 4.04
CA MET A 159 -10.10 21.50 4.88
C MET A 159 -10.69 22.86 4.46
N GLU A 160 -9.85 23.85 4.15
CA GLU A 160 -10.32 25.15 3.67
C GLU A 160 -11.02 25.04 2.30
N GLU A 161 -10.49 24.25 1.36
CA GLU A 161 -11.17 24.00 0.08
C GLU A 161 -12.51 23.27 0.28
N THR A 162 -12.57 22.33 1.22
CA THR A 162 -13.79 21.60 1.59
C THR A 162 -14.83 22.54 2.21
N GLU A 163 -14.41 23.43 3.10
CA GLU A 163 -15.24 24.47 3.72
C GLU A 163 -15.80 25.43 2.66
N ILE A 164 -14.96 25.88 1.72
CA ILE A 164 -15.39 26.71 0.58
C ILE A 164 -16.42 25.96 -0.28
N ALA A 165 -16.20 24.68 -0.57
CA ALA A 165 -17.12 23.87 -1.38
C ALA A 165 -18.48 23.67 -0.69
N PHE A 166 -18.47 23.43 0.63
CA PHE A 166 -19.68 23.34 1.45
C PHE A 166 -20.49 24.63 1.36
N TYR A 167 -19.88 25.78 1.67
CA TYR A 167 -20.57 27.07 1.60
C TYR A 167 -21.09 27.39 0.20
N LYS A 168 -20.33 27.06 -0.84
CA LYS A 168 -20.78 27.24 -2.22
C LYS A 168 -22.00 26.40 -2.55
N LYS A 169 -22.08 25.16 -2.03
CA LYS A 169 -23.21 24.27 -2.26
C LYS A 169 -24.45 24.78 -1.52
N GLU A 170 -24.34 25.03 -0.22
CA GLU A 170 -25.45 25.53 0.61
C GLU A 170 -25.99 26.87 0.10
N GLY A 171 -25.08 27.79 -0.27
CA GLY A 171 -25.47 29.07 -0.85
C GLY A 171 -26.24 28.88 -2.16
N LEU A 172 -25.74 28.05 -3.08
CA LEU A 172 -26.37 27.80 -4.37
C LEU A 172 -27.78 27.23 -4.21
N GLU A 173 -27.94 26.22 -3.36
CA GLU A 173 -29.23 25.57 -3.10
C GLU A 173 -30.23 26.57 -2.51
N LEU A 174 -29.83 27.35 -1.50
CA LEU A 174 -30.68 28.38 -0.90
C LEU A 174 -31.04 29.48 -1.90
N GLY A 175 -30.10 29.94 -2.70
CA GLY A 175 -30.36 30.95 -3.73
C GLY A 175 -31.40 30.49 -4.76
N MET A 176 -31.30 29.24 -5.20
CA MET A 176 -32.28 28.63 -6.10
C MET A 176 -33.65 28.48 -5.45
N GLU A 177 -33.71 28.14 -4.17
CA GLU A 177 -34.96 28.07 -3.40
C GLU A 177 -35.62 29.45 -3.28
N VAL A 178 -34.84 30.46 -2.90
CA VAL A 178 -35.33 31.84 -2.77
C VAL A 178 -35.93 32.36 -4.07
N ALA A 179 -35.25 32.11 -5.19
CA ALA A 179 -35.77 32.52 -6.50
C ALA A 179 -37.08 31.84 -6.90
N LYS A 180 -37.31 30.58 -6.46
CA LYS A 180 -38.55 29.85 -6.75
C LYS A 180 -39.72 30.33 -5.89
N THR A 181 -39.45 30.80 -4.67
CA THR A 181 -40.49 31.19 -3.70
C THR A 181 -40.19 32.54 -3.02
N PRO A 182 -40.05 33.63 -3.77
CA PRO A 182 -39.43 34.89 -3.29
C PRO A 182 -40.14 35.57 -2.12
N TYR A 183 -41.44 35.32 -1.93
CA TYR A 183 -42.23 35.93 -0.84
C TYR A 183 -42.29 35.10 0.44
N SER A 184 -41.87 33.84 0.40
CA SER A 184 -41.94 32.92 1.55
C SER A 184 -40.57 32.41 2.02
N SER A 185 -39.51 32.69 1.27
CA SER A 185 -38.15 32.29 1.60
C SER A 185 -37.37 33.38 2.33
N VAL A 186 -36.40 32.97 3.13
CA VAL A 186 -35.40 33.83 3.77
C VAL A 186 -34.02 33.37 3.28
N PRO A 187 -33.12 34.26 2.82
CA PRO A 187 -33.22 35.73 2.80
C PRO A 187 -34.12 36.28 1.68
N TYR A 188 -34.48 37.56 1.82
CA TYR A 188 -35.03 38.36 0.71
C TYR A 188 -33.88 38.80 -0.19
N ILE A 189 -34.03 38.63 -1.50
CA ILE A 189 -33.01 39.04 -2.48
C ILE A 189 -33.63 40.07 -3.43
N HIS A 190 -32.98 41.22 -3.56
CA HIS A 190 -33.36 42.28 -4.49
C HIS A 190 -32.21 42.56 -5.46
N ASP A 191 -32.46 42.44 -6.75
CA ASP A 191 -31.46 42.70 -7.79
C ASP A 191 -31.74 44.01 -8.54
N ASN A 192 -30.67 44.73 -8.90
CA ASN A 192 -30.74 45.94 -9.70
C ASN A 192 -29.67 45.93 -10.80
N TYR A 193 -30.08 45.45 -11.97
CA TYR A 193 -29.26 45.30 -13.17
C TYR A 193 -28.62 46.60 -13.65
N ARG A 194 -29.25 47.77 -13.44
CA ARG A 194 -28.69 49.06 -13.87
C ARG A 194 -27.45 49.42 -13.06
N THR A 195 -27.48 49.11 -11.77
CA THR A 195 -26.39 49.41 -10.84
C THR A 195 -25.41 48.25 -10.66
N HIS A 196 -25.69 47.08 -11.27
CA HIS A 196 -24.97 45.84 -11.02
C HIS A 196 -24.90 45.50 -9.51
N THR A 197 -26.00 45.69 -8.79
CA THR A 197 -26.08 45.38 -7.35
C THR A 197 -27.09 44.27 -7.08
N VAL A 198 -26.78 43.40 -6.11
CA VAL A 198 -27.72 42.44 -5.53
C VAL A 198 -27.70 42.60 -4.02
N GLU A 199 -28.85 42.90 -3.43
CA GLU A 199 -29.06 43.08 -2.00
C GLU A 199 -29.66 41.80 -1.41
N VAL A 200 -28.99 41.23 -0.41
CA VAL A 200 -29.38 40.02 0.32
C VAL A 200 -29.75 40.44 1.74
N GLN A 201 -31.02 40.33 2.11
CA GLN A 201 -31.56 40.78 3.38
C GLN A 201 -32.13 39.64 4.21
N TYR A 202 -31.49 39.37 5.35
CA TYR A 202 -32.05 38.48 6.38
C TYR A 202 -32.98 39.29 7.31
N PRO A 203 -34.03 38.66 7.87
CA PRO A 203 -34.89 39.26 8.88
C PRO A 203 -34.05 39.86 10.02
N THR A 204 -34.33 41.11 10.35
CA THR A 204 -33.56 41.90 11.31
C THR A 204 -33.59 41.26 12.70
N SER A 205 -32.49 40.63 13.10
CA SER A 205 -32.12 40.50 14.50
C SER A 205 -31.44 41.79 14.96
N SER A 206 -31.34 42.04 16.27
CA SER A 206 -30.72 43.26 16.82
C SER A 206 -29.25 43.48 16.40
N ASN A 207 -28.62 42.50 15.74
CA ASN A 207 -27.19 42.45 15.45
C ASN A 207 -26.88 42.34 13.94
N THR A 208 -27.81 42.67 13.04
CA THR A 208 -27.53 42.66 11.60
C THR A 208 -26.51 43.73 11.21
N THR A 209 -25.49 43.34 10.46
CA THR A 209 -24.50 44.24 9.87
C THR A 209 -24.74 44.37 8.37
N THR A 210 -24.43 45.53 7.82
CA THR A 210 -24.45 45.75 6.36
C THR A 210 -23.04 45.63 5.83
N THR A 211 -22.79 44.61 5.02
CA THR A 211 -21.51 44.39 4.33
C THR A 211 -21.66 44.62 2.85
N ARG A 212 -20.80 45.45 2.26
CA ARG A 212 -20.73 45.63 0.80
C ARG A 212 -19.45 44.99 0.28
N CYS A 213 -19.58 44.14 -0.71
CA CYS A 213 -18.42 43.47 -1.32
C CYS A 213 -18.62 43.30 -2.82
N ASN A 214 -17.53 43.39 -3.58
CA ASN A 214 -17.54 42.92 -4.96
C ASN A 214 -17.74 41.39 -4.96
N TYR A 215 -18.53 40.87 -5.90
CA TYR A 215 -18.89 39.45 -6.00
C TYR A 215 -17.69 38.53 -5.80
N LYS A 216 -16.56 38.76 -6.49
CA LYS A 216 -15.35 37.93 -6.39
C LYS A 216 -14.66 37.96 -5.01
N LYS A 217 -14.95 38.97 -4.20
CA LYS A 217 -14.38 39.19 -2.86
C LYS A 217 -15.37 38.89 -1.73
N CYS A 218 -16.63 38.58 -2.04
CA CYS A 218 -17.62 38.24 -1.03
C CYS A 218 -17.35 36.85 -0.42
N HIS A 219 -17.99 36.53 0.70
CA HIS A 219 -17.91 35.18 1.26
C HIS A 219 -18.47 34.14 0.27
N PRO A 220 -17.87 32.94 0.11
CA PRO A 220 -18.28 31.95 -0.89
C PRO A 220 -19.76 31.56 -0.83
N PHE A 221 -20.34 31.53 0.38
CA PHE A 221 -21.78 31.31 0.57
C PHE A 221 -22.63 32.35 -0.17
N TYR A 222 -22.38 33.64 0.06
CA TYR A 222 -23.15 34.72 -0.56
C TYR A 222 -22.90 34.83 -2.05
N GLN A 223 -21.68 34.53 -2.52
CA GLN A 223 -21.39 34.41 -3.96
C GLN A 223 -22.32 33.38 -4.61
N SER A 224 -22.33 32.17 -4.06
CA SER A 224 -23.16 31.09 -4.59
C SER A 224 -24.65 31.31 -4.41
N LEU A 225 -25.06 31.96 -3.32
CA LEU A 225 -26.46 32.36 -3.09
C LEU A 225 -26.98 33.29 -4.17
N VAL A 226 -26.23 34.35 -4.47
CA VAL A 226 -26.58 35.25 -5.58
C VAL A 226 -26.54 34.53 -6.91
N ARG A 227 -25.54 33.66 -7.15
CA ARG A 227 -25.46 32.87 -8.37
C ARG A 227 -26.66 31.93 -8.54
N GLY A 228 -27.06 31.23 -7.49
CA GLY A 228 -28.21 30.33 -7.47
C GLY A 228 -29.50 31.06 -7.77
N TYR A 229 -29.70 32.21 -7.12
CA TYR A 229 -30.83 33.09 -7.38
C TYR A 229 -30.87 33.56 -8.84
N LEU A 230 -29.79 34.17 -9.32
CA LEU A 230 -29.69 34.70 -10.69
C LEU A 230 -29.85 33.63 -11.76
N SER A 231 -29.47 32.37 -11.48
CA SER A 231 -29.63 31.24 -12.41
C SER A 231 -31.09 30.85 -12.66
N VAL A 232 -32.00 31.24 -11.76
CA VAL A 232 -33.43 30.92 -11.86
C VAL A 232 -34.23 32.10 -12.42
N VAL A 233 -33.88 33.35 -12.05
CA VAL A 233 -34.63 34.55 -12.49
C VAL A 233 -34.32 35.00 -13.93
N ASP A 234 -33.45 34.29 -14.66
CA ASP A 234 -33.05 34.54 -16.07
C ASP A 234 -32.46 35.93 -16.34
N ILE A 235 -31.97 36.61 -15.30
CA ILE A 235 -31.26 37.90 -15.40
C ILE A 235 -29.74 37.67 -15.57
N PHE A 236 -29.27 36.43 -15.35
CA PHE A 236 -27.84 36.07 -15.38
C PHE A 236 -27.11 36.49 -16.65
N GLN A 237 -27.80 36.49 -17.81
CA GLN A 237 -27.19 36.89 -19.09
C GLN A 237 -26.85 38.37 -19.19
N SER A 238 -27.37 39.20 -18.28
CA SER A 238 -27.27 40.66 -18.35
C SER A 238 -26.31 41.31 -17.33
N MET A 239 -25.81 40.54 -16.36
CA MET A 239 -24.90 41.05 -15.32
C MET A 239 -23.50 40.46 -15.46
N ASP A 240 -22.48 41.31 -15.59
CA ASP A 240 -21.07 40.90 -15.51
C ASP A 240 -20.68 40.59 -14.05
N GLU A 241 -20.36 39.33 -13.75
CA GLU A 241 -19.87 38.89 -12.43
C GLU A 241 -18.64 39.70 -11.95
N GLY A 242 -17.86 40.27 -12.86
CA GLY A 242 -16.72 41.14 -12.53
C GLY A 242 -17.13 42.48 -11.90
N GLN A 243 -18.30 43.00 -12.27
CA GLN A 243 -18.82 44.31 -11.86
C GLN A 243 -19.88 44.20 -10.77
N LEU A 244 -20.42 43.01 -10.53
CA LEU A 244 -21.46 42.73 -9.55
C LEU A 244 -21.00 43.08 -8.11
N GLU A 245 -21.74 43.96 -7.44
CA GLU A 245 -21.62 44.25 -6.01
C GLU A 245 -22.75 43.55 -5.24
N ILE A 246 -22.40 42.87 -4.14
CA ILE A 246 -23.38 42.27 -3.23
C ILE A 246 -23.47 43.12 -1.96
N ILE A 247 -24.68 43.52 -1.60
CA ILE A 247 -25.01 44.21 -0.35
C ILE A 247 -25.68 43.20 0.58
N ILE A 248 -25.04 42.88 1.70
CA ILE A 248 -25.49 41.80 2.59
C ILE A 248 -25.95 42.44 3.91
N HIS A 249 -27.22 42.26 4.25
CA HIS A 249 -27.79 42.61 5.55
C HIS A 249 -27.97 41.33 6.36
N ALA A 250 -26.91 40.92 7.06
CA ALA A 250 -26.87 39.66 7.79
C ALA A 250 -25.99 39.76 9.04
N SER A 251 -26.11 38.75 9.89
CA SER A 251 -25.22 38.46 11.01
C SER A 251 -24.39 37.20 10.69
N ASP A 252 -23.28 36.98 11.40
CA ASP A 252 -22.47 35.76 11.22
C ASP A 252 -23.27 34.48 11.49
N SER A 253 -24.29 34.53 12.35
CA SER A 253 -25.23 33.42 12.60
C SER A 253 -26.13 33.06 11.41
N ASN A 254 -26.12 33.85 10.33
CA ASN A 254 -26.83 33.51 9.10
C ASN A 254 -26.00 32.65 8.15
N LEU A 255 -24.71 32.46 8.42
CA LEU A 255 -23.91 31.46 7.70
C LEU A 255 -24.29 30.06 8.19
N PRO A 256 -24.39 29.06 7.29
CA PRO A 256 -24.59 27.67 7.70
C PRO A 256 -23.52 27.23 8.71
N GLU A 257 -23.94 26.63 9.83
CA GLU A 257 -23.01 26.18 10.86
C GLU A 257 -22.16 25.00 10.38
N LEU A 258 -20.86 25.08 10.66
CA LEU A 258 -19.91 24.01 10.36
C LEU A 258 -19.83 23.03 11.53
N THR A 259 -20.84 22.16 11.67
CA THR A 259 -20.90 21.17 12.76
C THR A 259 -19.94 19.99 12.57
N GLU A 260 -19.36 19.82 11.37
CA GLU A 260 -18.65 18.61 10.96
C GLU A 260 -17.11 18.75 10.85
N LYS A 261 -16.50 19.83 11.38
CA LYS A 261 -15.06 20.09 11.17
C LYS A 261 -14.14 18.93 11.55
N GLU A 262 -14.40 18.24 12.66
CA GLU A 262 -13.64 17.05 13.07
C GLU A 262 -13.89 15.84 12.16
N SER A 263 -15.11 15.70 11.61
CA SER A 263 -15.41 14.66 10.60
C SER A 263 -14.63 14.95 9.32
N TRP A 264 -14.67 16.18 8.81
CA TRP A 264 -13.95 16.57 7.61
C TRP A 264 -12.45 16.43 7.75
N LYS A 265 -11.89 16.73 8.93
CA LYS A 265 -10.47 16.49 9.22
C LYS A 265 -10.13 15.00 9.15
N ARG A 266 -10.94 14.15 9.78
CA ARG A 266 -10.78 12.70 9.72
C ARG A 266 -10.90 12.16 8.29
N GLU A 267 -11.88 12.64 7.54
CA GLU A 267 -12.08 12.33 6.13
C GLU A 267 -10.94 12.84 5.25
N THR A 268 -10.36 14.00 5.59
CA THR A 268 -9.17 14.54 4.92
C THR A 268 -7.99 13.60 5.08
N TYR A 269 -7.70 13.13 6.29
CA TYR A 269 -6.65 12.12 6.49
C TYR A 269 -6.97 10.81 5.78
N GLU A 270 -8.23 10.39 5.77
CA GLU A 270 -8.67 9.22 5.00
C GLU A 270 -8.42 9.41 3.50
N SER A 271 -8.66 10.62 2.99
CA SER A 271 -8.41 10.99 1.60
C SER A 271 -6.92 11.02 1.26
N LEU A 272 -6.06 11.44 2.19
CA LEU A 272 -4.61 11.50 1.99
C LEU A 272 -3.97 10.12 1.83
N LEU A 273 -4.56 9.10 2.47
CA LEU A 273 -4.14 7.72 2.23
C LEU A 273 -4.49 7.25 0.81
N LYS A 274 -5.53 7.81 0.19
CA LYS A 274 -6.12 7.45 -1.11
C LYS A 274 -5.65 8.32 -2.27
N ASN A 275 -5.16 9.52 -1.98
CA ASN A 275 -4.92 10.56 -2.96
C ASN A 275 -3.46 10.61 -3.40
N ASP A 276 -3.24 10.32 -4.69
CA ASP A 276 -1.92 10.31 -5.32
C ASP A 276 -1.13 11.62 -5.21
N LEU A 277 -1.78 12.75 -4.99
CA LEU A 277 -1.12 14.07 -4.94
C LEU A 277 -0.10 14.19 -3.80
N PHE A 278 -0.39 13.61 -2.64
CA PHE A 278 0.40 13.77 -1.42
C PHE A 278 1.00 12.45 -0.92
N HIS A 279 0.88 11.38 -1.71
CA HIS A 279 1.33 10.05 -1.32
C HIS A 279 2.81 10.00 -0.94
N SER A 280 3.69 10.71 -1.64
CA SER A 280 5.13 10.66 -1.32
C SER A 280 5.41 11.09 0.13
N HIS A 281 4.85 12.22 0.56
CA HIS A 281 5.03 12.70 1.93
C HIS A 281 4.24 11.88 2.95
N THR A 282 3.00 11.51 2.61
CA THR A 282 2.14 10.68 3.46
C THR A 282 2.80 9.31 3.75
N ASN A 283 3.39 8.69 2.73
CA ASN A 283 4.15 7.45 2.85
C ASN A 283 5.36 7.63 3.77
N MET A 284 6.10 8.74 3.66
CA MET A 284 7.25 9.00 4.53
C MET A 284 6.83 9.14 6.00
N VAL A 285 5.72 9.81 6.27
CA VAL A 285 5.14 9.96 7.62
C VAL A 285 4.70 8.60 8.19
N ILE A 286 4.00 7.77 7.39
CA ILE A 286 3.56 6.43 7.81
C ILE A 286 4.73 5.48 8.00
N GLY A 287 5.69 5.48 7.07
CA GLY A 287 6.88 4.63 7.16
C GLY A 287 7.74 4.98 8.36
N ALA A 288 7.88 6.28 8.68
CA ALA A 288 8.59 6.72 9.87
C ALA A 288 7.90 6.22 11.14
N HIS A 289 6.56 6.27 11.17
CA HIS A 289 5.78 5.68 12.27
C HIS A 289 6.03 4.18 12.42
N PHE A 290 5.92 3.41 11.33
CA PHE A 290 6.17 1.97 11.35
C PHE A 290 7.60 1.63 11.79
N PHE A 291 8.59 2.43 11.38
CA PHE A 291 9.96 2.30 11.82
C PHE A 291 10.10 2.54 13.33
N TYR A 292 9.58 3.65 13.85
CA TYR A 292 9.72 3.98 15.28
C TYR A 292 8.96 3.02 16.20
N LEU A 293 7.87 2.42 15.72
CA LEU A 293 7.16 1.36 16.45
C LEU A 293 7.88 0.01 16.41
N ASN A 294 8.99 -0.12 15.69
CA ASN A 294 9.60 -1.41 15.36
C ASN A 294 8.54 -2.39 14.83
N ARG A 295 7.66 -1.89 13.95
CA ARG A 295 6.50 -2.63 13.46
C ARG A 295 6.90 -3.95 12.80
N PHE A 296 8.00 -3.91 12.05
CA PHE A 296 8.61 -5.06 11.39
C PHE A 296 9.87 -5.44 12.17
N SER A 297 9.70 -6.26 13.21
CA SER A 297 10.81 -6.71 14.03
C SER A 297 11.85 -7.47 13.19
N GLN A 298 13.12 -7.43 13.62
CA GLN A 298 14.18 -8.18 12.94
C GLN A 298 13.85 -9.67 12.82
N GLU A 299 13.28 -10.27 13.87
CA GLU A 299 12.81 -11.67 13.86
C GLU A 299 11.83 -11.96 12.72
N LEU A 300 10.84 -11.07 12.51
CA LEU A 300 9.87 -11.21 11.42
C LEU A 300 10.52 -11.08 10.05
N LEU A 301 11.47 -10.15 9.91
CA LEU A 301 12.22 -9.95 8.67
C LEU A 301 13.15 -11.14 8.38
N ASP A 302 13.76 -11.72 9.42
CA ASP A 302 14.60 -12.91 9.33
C ASP A 302 13.77 -14.13 8.93
N ASP A 303 12.56 -14.29 9.48
CA ASP A 303 11.60 -15.34 9.08
C ASP A 303 11.21 -15.23 7.60
N LEU A 304 10.93 -14.01 7.13
CA LEU A 304 10.62 -13.73 5.73
C LEU A 304 11.82 -14.01 4.81
N MET A 305 13.02 -13.60 5.22
CA MET A 305 14.25 -13.86 4.49
C MET A 305 14.56 -15.36 4.44
N HIS A 306 14.29 -16.09 5.52
CA HIS A 306 14.40 -17.54 5.55
C HIS A 306 13.41 -18.21 4.59
N MET A 307 12.14 -17.77 4.59
CA MET A 307 11.14 -18.22 3.62
C MET A 307 11.59 -17.97 2.18
N TYR A 308 12.10 -16.77 1.90
CA TYR A 308 12.63 -16.41 0.57
C TYR A 308 13.76 -17.32 0.14
N ARG A 309 14.78 -17.52 0.99
CA ARG A 309 15.93 -18.38 0.68
C ARG A 309 15.50 -19.81 0.40
N ASN A 310 14.54 -20.35 1.16
CA ASN A 310 14.04 -21.70 0.94
C ASN A 310 13.29 -21.82 -0.40
N VAL A 311 12.49 -20.81 -0.77
CA VAL A 311 11.80 -20.75 -2.08
C VAL A 311 12.82 -20.64 -3.21
N ALA A 312 13.77 -19.72 -3.12
CA ALA A 312 14.82 -19.55 -4.14
C ALA A 312 15.65 -20.83 -4.32
N ALA A 313 16.02 -21.52 -3.24
CA ALA A 313 16.76 -22.78 -3.29
C ALA A 313 15.95 -23.90 -3.98
N GLU A 314 14.65 -23.99 -3.74
CA GLU A 314 13.80 -24.97 -4.43
C GLU A 314 13.58 -24.62 -5.92
N MET A 315 13.51 -23.33 -6.26
CA MET A 315 13.51 -22.87 -7.65
C MET A 315 14.83 -23.22 -8.34
N GLU A 316 15.97 -22.96 -7.69
CA GLU A 316 17.30 -23.33 -8.19
C GLU A 316 17.38 -24.83 -8.48
N HIS A 317 16.94 -25.66 -7.53
CA HIS A 317 16.88 -27.11 -7.69
C HIS A 317 15.99 -27.51 -8.88
N SER A 318 14.83 -26.88 -9.02
CA SER A 318 13.91 -27.13 -10.12
C SER A 318 14.51 -26.75 -11.47
N LEU A 319 15.20 -25.61 -11.56
CA LEU A 319 15.89 -25.13 -12.77
C LEU A 319 17.00 -26.09 -13.20
N ARG A 320 17.87 -26.52 -12.27
CA ARG A 320 18.97 -27.46 -12.54
C ARG A 320 18.47 -28.79 -13.11
N ASN A 321 17.38 -29.29 -12.55
CA ASN A 321 16.82 -30.60 -12.90
C ASN A 321 15.80 -30.55 -14.05
N SER A 322 15.58 -29.39 -14.67
CA SER A 322 14.63 -29.27 -15.77
C SER A 322 15.15 -29.96 -17.03
N SER A 323 14.31 -30.81 -17.62
CA SER A 323 14.54 -31.39 -18.95
C SER A 323 14.03 -30.50 -20.08
N LYS A 324 13.34 -29.40 -19.76
CA LYS A 324 12.74 -28.48 -20.73
C LYS A 324 13.66 -27.33 -21.14
N LEU A 325 14.78 -27.15 -20.43
CA LEU A 325 15.79 -26.14 -20.73
C LEU A 325 17.07 -26.78 -21.24
N ASP A 326 17.70 -26.10 -22.19
CA ASP A 326 19.10 -26.38 -22.52
C ASP A 326 20.04 -25.88 -21.41
N GLU A 327 21.30 -26.35 -21.42
CA GLU A 327 22.28 -26.02 -20.37
C GLU A 327 22.65 -24.54 -20.32
N GLU A 328 22.56 -23.82 -21.44
CA GLU A 328 22.85 -22.39 -21.49
C GLU A 328 21.73 -21.59 -20.82
N GLN A 329 20.47 -21.90 -21.15
CA GLN A 329 19.28 -21.34 -20.52
C GLN A 329 19.27 -21.62 -19.01
N LYS A 330 19.64 -22.83 -18.59
CA LYS A 330 19.79 -23.14 -17.15
C LYS A 330 20.82 -22.24 -16.51
N LYS A 331 22.01 -22.14 -17.10
CA LYS A 331 23.11 -21.33 -16.56
C LYS A 331 22.71 -19.86 -16.41
N ASP A 332 22.00 -19.30 -17.37
CA ASP A 332 21.60 -17.89 -17.33
C ASP A 332 20.45 -17.66 -16.36
N LEU A 333 19.42 -18.49 -16.34
CA LEU A 333 18.34 -18.40 -15.34
C LEU A 333 18.86 -18.57 -13.91
N LEU A 334 19.81 -19.49 -13.69
CA LEU A 334 20.46 -19.66 -12.39
C LEU A 334 21.29 -18.44 -11.99
N ARG A 335 22.00 -17.83 -12.94
CA ARG A 335 22.74 -16.57 -12.70
C ARG A 335 21.79 -15.44 -12.36
N THR A 336 20.69 -15.29 -13.10
CA THR A 336 19.65 -14.31 -12.81
C THR A 336 19.08 -14.53 -11.42
N LEU A 337 18.63 -15.76 -11.08
CA LEU A 337 18.08 -16.09 -9.77
C LEU A 337 19.03 -15.70 -8.63
N ALA A 338 20.33 -16.00 -8.78
CA ALA A 338 21.35 -15.66 -7.78
C ALA A 338 21.60 -14.15 -7.63
N SER A 339 21.30 -13.35 -8.66
CA SER A 339 21.40 -11.89 -8.61
C SER A 339 20.17 -11.18 -8.03
N ILE A 340 19.05 -11.90 -7.82
CA ILE A 340 17.82 -11.26 -7.36
C ILE A 340 17.95 -10.84 -5.89
N THR A 341 17.74 -9.54 -5.62
CA THR A 341 17.78 -8.97 -4.28
C THR A 341 16.37 -8.74 -3.71
N PRO A 342 15.98 -9.38 -2.60
CA PRO A 342 14.69 -9.13 -1.95
C PRO A 342 14.75 -7.94 -0.99
N HIS A 343 13.65 -7.19 -0.93
CA HIS A 343 13.44 -6.10 0.02
C HIS A 343 12.10 -6.27 0.71
N PHE A 344 12.09 -6.23 2.04
CA PHE A 344 10.90 -6.50 2.85
C PHE A 344 10.47 -5.25 3.62
N GLY A 345 9.26 -4.78 3.36
CA GLY A 345 8.53 -3.88 4.24
C GLY A 345 8.86 -2.43 3.98
N LEU A 346 9.74 -1.87 4.81
CA LEU A 346 10.17 -0.48 4.64
C LEU A 346 11.44 -0.44 3.79
N PRO A 347 11.56 0.51 2.84
CA PRO A 347 12.81 0.76 2.12
C PRO A 347 13.99 1.00 3.07
N GLU A 348 15.22 0.78 2.56
CA GLU A 348 16.46 0.97 3.33
C GLU A 348 16.54 2.36 3.96
N LEU A 349 15.95 3.39 3.33
CA LEU A 349 15.91 4.75 3.88
C LEU A 349 15.34 4.81 5.30
N PHE A 350 14.40 3.92 5.65
CA PHE A 350 13.81 3.87 6.99
C PHE A 350 14.74 3.20 8.00
N THR A 351 15.67 2.35 7.58
CA THR A 351 16.64 1.70 8.46
C THR A 351 17.67 2.67 9.05
N LYS A 352 17.83 3.85 8.44
CA LYS A 352 18.80 4.87 8.84
C LYS A 352 18.07 6.12 9.33
N LYS A 353 17.97 6.28 10.66
CA LYS A 353 17.35 7.47 11.30
C LYS A 353 17.85 8.80 10.73
N ALA A 354 19.13 8.87 10.35
CA ALA A 354 19.72 10.06 9.75
C ALA A 354 19.08 10.44 8.40
N LEU A 355 18.76 9.45 7.55
CA LEU A 355 18.10 9.69 6.26
C LEU A 355 16.66 10.19 6.44
N LEU A 356 15.92 9.60 7.38
CA LEU A 356 14.57 10.07 7.72
C LEU A 356 14.59 11.52 8.22
N ASN A 357 15.47 11.82 9.16
CA ASN A 357 15.62 13.18 9.68
C ASN A 357 15.99 14.18 8.57
N ASP A 358 16.86 13.80 7.64
CA ASP A 358 17.25 14.66 6.53
C ASP A 358 16.08 14.91 5.57
N TYR A 359 15.28 13.88 5.25
CA TYR A 359 14.06 14.05 4.45
C TYR A 359 13.12 15.07 5.09
N PHE A 360 12.76 14.91 6.36
CA PHE A 360 11.83 15.81 7.05
C PHE A 360 12.40 17.23 7.18
N THR A 361 13.72 17.35 7.38
CA THR A 361 14.40 18.66 7.38
C THR A 361 14.29 19.36 6.02
N ILE A 362 14.54 18.62 4.92
CA ILE A 362 14.39 19.17 3.56
C ILE A 362 12.93 19.53 3.29
N ALA A 363 11.97 18.72 3.75
CA ALA A 363 10.55 18.94 3.61
C ALA A 363 10.10 20.22 4.32
N GLU A 364 10.39 20.32 5.62
CA GLU A 364 10.07 21.47 6.45
C GLU A 364 10.69 22.75 5.89
N PHE A 365 11.96 22.72 5.51
CA PHE A 365 12.63 23.88 4.94
C PHE A 365 12.01 24.30 3.60
N THR A 366 11.79 23.35 2.68
CA THR A 366 11.33 23.66 1.33
C THR A 366 9.88 24.14 1.31
N VAL A 367 9.00 23.50 2.10
CA VAL A 367 7.59 23.88 2.22
C VAL A 367 7.46 25.13 3.08
N GLY A 368 8.15 25.20 4.21
CA GLY A 368 8.11 26.34 5.14
C GLY A 368 8.50 27.65 4.46
N LEU A 369 9.56 27.64 3.63
CA LEU A 369 9.96 28.83 2.86
C LEU A 369 8.91 29.31 1.87
N GLU A 370 8.06 28.43 1.35
CA GLU A 370 6.97 28.82 0.44
C GLU A 370 5.77 29.34 1.23
N VAL A 371 5.37 28.64 2.29
CA VAL A 371 4.19 28.95 3.10
C VAL A 371 4.29 30.34 3.76
N VAL A 372 5.49 30.76 4.16
CA VAL A 372 5.69 32.10 4.76
C VAL A 372 5.61 33.26 3.76
N ARG A 373 5.56 32.99 2.45
CA ARG A 373 5.52 34.06 1.45
C ARG A 373 4.15 34.73 1.43
N PRO A 374 4.09 36.07 1.39
CA PRO A 374 2.82 36.79 1.25
C PRO A 374 2.03 36.38 0.00
N SER A 375 2.74 36.08 -1.10
CA SER A 375 2.11 35.62 -2.34
C SER A 375 1.38 34.29 -2.17
N TYR A 376 1.91 33.36 -1.35
CA TYR A 376 1.25 32.10 -1.04
C TYR A 376 -0.03 32.34 -0.24
N GLN A 377 0.04 33.18 0.80
CA GLN A 377 -1.13 33.49 1.64
C GLN A 377 -2.28 34.17 0.87
N GLN A 378 -1.98 34.87 -0.23
CA GLN A 378 -2.97 35.52 -1.10
C GLN A 378 -3.59 34.58 -2.16
N MET A 379 -3.06 33.37 -2.32
CA MET A 379 -3.60 32.37 -3.26
C MET A 379 -4.88 31.72 -2.72
N SER A 380 -5.69 31.17 -3.63
CA SER A 380 -6.81 30.30 -3.25
C SER A 380 -6.31 29.00 -2.62
N ALA A 381 -7.13 28.35 -1.78
CA ALA A 381 -6.78 27.06 -1.17
C ALA A 381 -6.37 26.01 -2.22
N ARG A 382 -7.11 25.90 -3.34
CA ARG A 382 -6.76 25.07 -4.49
C ARG A 382 -5.40 25.36 -5.11
N ASP A 383 -5.06 26.63 -5.31
CA ASP A 383 -3.75 27.01 -5.85
C ASP A 383 -2.64 26.70 -4.85
N ARG A 384 -2.89 26.93 -3.56
CA ARG A 384 -1.97 26.56 -2.47
C ARG A 384 -1.73 25.05 -2.41
N ILE A 385 -2.76 24.22 -2.57
CA ILE A 385 -2.64 22.76 -2.72
C ILE A 385 -1.71 22.41 -3.89
N SER A 386 -1.91 23.05 -5.05
CA SER A 386 -1.10 22.79 -6.25
C SER A 386 0.39 23.15 -6.03
N VAL A 387 0.64 24.29 -5.37
CA VAL A 387 2.00 24.71 -4.98
C VAL A 387 2.62 23.72 -3.99
N LEU A 388 1.87 23.25 -2.99
CA LEU A 388 2.37 22.24 -2.03
C LEU A 388 2.78 20.95 -2.74
N VAL A 389 1.99 20.46 -3.69
CA VAL A 389 2.33 19.28 -4.51
C VAL A 389 3.65 19.51 -5.27
N GLU A 390 3.81 20.67 -5.92
CA GLU A 390 5.07 21.03 -6.60
C GLU A 390 6.26 21.04 -5.64
N LYS A 391 6.10 21.63 -4.44
CA LYS A 391 7.17 21.69 -3.44
C LYS A 391 7.53 20.31 -2.91
N LEU A 392 6.58 19.43 -2.68
CA LEU A 392 6.85 18.04 -2.28
C LEU A 392 7.58 17.25 -3.36
N GLN A 393 7.27 17.46 -4.63
CA GLN A 393 8.06 16.90 -5.73
C GLN A 393 9.50 17.44 -5.71
N LEU A 394 9.69 18.73 -5.42
CA LEU A 394 11.03 19.32 -5.26
C LEU A 394 11.76 18.75 -4.04
N VAL A 395 11.08 18.53 -2.91
CA VAL A 395 11.63 17.87 -1.72
C VAL A 395 12.17 16.49 -2.08
N ALA A 396 11.36 15.66 -2.76
CA ALA A 396 11.78 14.33 -3.19
C ALA A 396 12.98 14.38 -4.15
N ARG A 397 13.03 15.35 -5.08
CA ARG A 397 14.18 15.54 -5.97
C ARG A 397 15.45 15.95 -5.21
N ARG A 398 15.33 16.88 -4.26
CA ARG A 398 16.46 17.35 -3.44
C ARG A 398 17.01 16.25 -2.55
N PHE A 399 16.13 15.50 -1.89
CA PHE A 399 16.50 14.36 -1.06
C PHE A 399 17.29 13.32 -1.88
N ARG A 400 16.77 12.92 -3.04
CA ARG A 400 17.46 11.97 -3.95
C ARG A 400 18.77 12.51 -4.50
N ALA A 401 18.84 13.80 -4.84
CA ALA A 401 20.09 14.43 -5.30
C ALA A 401 21.17 14.42 -4.21
N ARG A 402 20.78 14.49 -2.94
CA ARG A 402 21.70 14.43 -1.79
C ARG A 402 22.08 13.00 -1.40
N HIS A 403 21.19 12.05 -1.68
CA HIS A 403 21.35 10.64 -1.36
C HIS A 403 21.25 9.75 -2.60
N PRO A 404 22.20 9.88 -3.56
CA PRO A 404 22.18 9.09 -4.78
C PRO A 404 22.36 7.58 -4.53
N GLU A 405 22.88 7.19 -3.35
CA GLU A 405 22.96 5.82 -2.88
C GLU A 405 21.59 5.20 -2.59
N ILE A 406 20.56 6.02 -2.36
CA ILE A 406 19.16 5.59 -2.31
C ILE A 406 18.69 5.45 -3.76
N VAL A 407 19.29 4.46 -4.42
CA VAL A 407 19.07 4.14 -5.84
C VAL A 407 17.61 3.68 -6.05
N ASP A 408 16.94 3.22 -4.98
CA ASP A 408 15.59 2.63 -4.97
C ASP A 408 14.79 3.00 -3.73
N ASP A 409 14.00 4.06 -3.81
CA ASP A 409 12.99 4.35 -2.79
C ASP A 409 11.66 3.62 -3.06
N TYR A 410 11.60 2.72 -4.05
CA TYR A 410 10.43 1.91 -4.44
C TYR A 410 9.13 2.72 -4.62
N GLY A 411 9.23 3.96 -5.13
CA GLY A 411 8.07 4.83 -5.31
C GLY A 411 7.66 5.62 -4.06
N TRP A 412 8.33 5.42 -2.92
CA TRP A 412 7.98 6.12 -1.68
C TRP A 412 8.23 7.62 -1.75
N THR A 413 9.22 8.11 -2.52
CA THR A 413 9.40 9.53 -2.83
C THR A 413 9.15 9.85 -4.31
N LYS A 414 8.88 8.85 -5.16
CA LYS A 414 8.61 9.02 -6.59
C LYS A 414 7.13 8.80 -6.90
N THR A 415 6.42 9.86 -7.25
CA THR A 415 5.24 9.74 -8.12
C THR A 415 5.72 9.48 -9.54
N ASP A 416 5.64 8.22 -10.01
CA ASP A 416 5.76 7.97 -11.44
C ASP A 416 4.42 8.31 -12.11
N PRO A 417 4.33 9.38 -12.91
CA PRO A 417 3.06 9.74 -13.55
C PRO A 417 2.58 8.68 -14.56
N LYS A 418 3.45 7.75 -14.99
CA LYS A 418 3.10 6.66 -15.91
C LYS A 418 2.61 5.41 -15.20
N ASP A 419 2.94 5.25 -13.92
CA ASP A 419 2.56 4.07 -13.14
C ASP A 419 2.12 4.48 -11.72
N LEU A 420 0.87 4.97 -11.65
CA LEU A 420 0.21 5.33 -10.40
C LEU A 420 0.05 4.14 -9.45
N SER A 421 0.22 2.90 -9.94
CA SER A 421 -0.04 1.71 -9.13
C SER A 421 0.98 1.50 -8.00
N HIS A 422 2.14 2.17 -8.04
CA HIS A 422 3.20 2.08 -7.02
C HIS A 422 3.18 3.21 -5.98
N SER A 423 2.10 3.99 -5.90
CA SER A 423 2.11 5.26 -5.16
C SER A 423 1.87 5.11 -3.65
N SER A 424 1.35 3.99 -3.12
CA SER A 424 0.94 3.90 -1.71
C SER A 424 1.76 2.91 -0.87
N ALA A 425 2.21 3.34 0.30
CA ALA A 425 2.82 2.48 1.33
C ALA A 425 1.87 1.36 1.82
N LEU A 426 0.57 1.52 1.57
CA LEU A 426 -0.48 0.57 1.92
C LEU A 426 -0.80 -0.42 0.79
N GLN A 427 -0.09 -0.36 -0.32
CA GLN A 427 -0.25 -1.30 -1.44
C GLN A 427 -0.08 -2.75 -0.97
N PHE A 428 -0.79 -3.65 -1.65
CA PHE A 428 -0.76 -5.07 -1.37
C PHE A 428 -0.05 -5.91 -2.41
N GLY A 429 0.70 -6.89 -1.90
CA GLY A 429 1.51 -7.80 -2.70
C GLY A 429 2.95 -7.33 -2.75
N SER A 430 3.46 -7.18 -3.95
CA SER A 430 4.86 -6.96 -4.24
C SER A 430 5.03 -6.23 -5.56
N SER A 431 6.21 -5.65 -5.75
CA SER A 431 6.63 -5.01 -6.99
C SER A 431 7.91 -5.65 -7.50
N VAL A 432 7.92 -5.95 -8.79
CA VAL A 432 9.06 -6.54 -9.50
C VAL A 432 9.75 -5.46 -10.32
N TRP A 433 11.06 -5.29 -10.13
CA TRP A 433 11.86 -4.27 -10.81
C TRP A 433 12.91 -4.92 -11.70
N TYR A 434 12.61 -4.98 -13.00
CA TYR A 434 13.40 -5.72 -13.99
C TYR A 434 14.83 -5.18 -14.20
N GLU A 435 15.02 -3.86 -14.22
CA GLU A 435 16.33 -3.24 -14.47
C GLU A 435 17.35 -3.55 -13.37
N LYS A 436 16.87 -3.86 -12.16
CA LYS A 436 17.70 -3.98 -10.97
C LYS A 436 17.72 -5.38 -10.38
N SER A 437 17.02 -6.32 -11.02
CA SER A 437 16.85 -7.68 -10.50
C SER A 437 16.44 -7.63 -9.02
N SER A 438 15.44 -6.82 -8.67
CA SER A 438 15.00 -6.69 -7.28
C SER A 438 13.50 -6.90 -7.14
N VAL A 439 13.11 -7.43 -5.98
CA VAL A 439 11.71 -7.63 -5.60
C VAL A 439 11.45 -6.90 -4.31
N PHE A 440 10.42 -6.07 -4.29
CA PHE A 440 9.99 -5.35 -3.10
C PHE A 440 8.66 -5.92 -2.60
N PHE A 441 8.64 -6.39 -1.35
CA PHE A 441 7.46 -6.93 -0.70
C PHE A 441 6.86 -5.86 0.23
N TYR A 442 5.63 -5.43 -0.06
CA TYR A 442 5.00 -4.32 0.63
C TYR A 442 4.64 -4.65 2.10
N PRO A 443 4.55 -3.62 2.97
CA PRO A 443 4.14 -3.76 4.38
C PRO A 443 2.92 -4.65 4.63
N SER A 444 1.91 -4.57 3.77
CA SER A 444 0.66 -5.32 3.92
C SER A 444 0.80 -6.82 3.67
N LEU A 445 1.76 -7.26 2.84
CA LEU A 445 2.09 -8.68 2.69
C LEU A 445 2.79 -9.22 3.94
N ILE A 446 3.63 -8.39 4.56
CA ILE A 446 4.32 -8.73 5.82
C ILE A 446 3.32 -8.88 6.97
N GLU A 447 2.24 -8.08 6.97
CA GLU A 447 1.16 -8.23 7.95
C GLU A 447 0.56 -9.65 7.93
N ALA A 448 0.49 -10.31 6.77
CA ALA A 448 0.01 -11.69 6.66
C ALA A 448 0.89 -12.68 7.45
N VAL A 449 2.20 -12.45 7.52
CA VAL A 449 3.14 -13.31 8.28
C VAL A 449 3.02 -13.08 9.79
N ARG A 450 2.65 -11.87 10.21
CA ARG A 450 2.41 -11.53 11.63
C ARG A 450 1.17 -12.19 12.21
N LEU A 451 0.20 -12.53 11.35
CA LEU A 451 -0.98 -13.24 11.80
C LEU A 451 -0.61 -14.62 12.37
N LYS A 452 -1.31 -15.00 13.44
CA LYS A 452 -1.21 -16.34 14.06
C LYS A 452 -1.98 -17.36 13.20
N VAL A 453 -1.55 -17.52 11.97
CA VAL A 453 -2.10 -18.48 11.00
C VAL A 453 -1.21 -19.72 10.89
N PRO A 454 -1.75 -20.87 10.45
CA PRO A 454 -0.98 -22.09 10.21
C PRO A 454 0.21 -21.85 9.27
N GLN A 455 1.30 -22.61 9.45
CA GLN A 455 2.50 -22.45 8.63
C GLN A 455 2.20 -22.74 7.15
N GLY A 456 1.33 -23.73 6.91
CA GLY A 456 0.78 -24.03 5.59
C GLY A 456 0.21 -22.80 4.91
N PHE A 457 -0.67 -22.07 5.61
CA PHE A 457 -1.28 -20.85 5.10
C PHE A 457 -0.22 -19.79 4.77
N LYS A 458 0.79 -19.57 5.63
CA LYS A 458 1.85 -18.59 5.36
C LYS A 458 2.63 -18.91 4.07
N TYR A 459 3.00 -20.17 3.86
CA TYR A 459 3.66 -20.58 2.62
C TYR A 459 2.73 -20.50 1.41
N GLY A 460 1.49 -20.96 1.54
CA GLY A 460 0.48 -20.88 0.49
C GLY A 460 0.19 -19.45 0.05
N PHE A 461 0.18 -18.52 1.00
CA PHE A 461 -0.15 -17.12 0.76
C PHE A 461 1.08 -16.28 0.39
N VAL A 462 2.07 -16.17 1.28
CA VAL A 462 3.26 -15.32 1.10
C VAL A 462 4.33 -16.02 0.27
N GLY A 463 4.58 -17.30 0.54
CA GLY A 463 5.57 -18.08 -0.21
C GLY A 463 5.27 -18.14 -1.71
N THR A 464 4.00 -18.24 -2.10
CA THR A 464 3.59 -18.23 -3.52
C THR A 464 3.63 -16.84 -4.15
N VAL A 465 3.55 -15.75 -3.36
CA VAL A 465 3.87 -14.40 -3.87
C VAL A 465 5.36 -14.31 -4.18
N ILE A 466 6.22 -14.73 -3.24
CA ILE A 466 7.67 -14.76 -3.44
C ILE A 466 8.04 -15.55 -4.70
N ALA A 467 7.57 -16.80 -4.83
CA ALA A 467 7.87 -17.64 -5.98
C ALA A 467 7.36 -17.05 -7.30
N ASN A 468 6.14 -16.49 -7.32
CA ASN A 468 5.57 -15.84 -8.49
C ASN A 468 6.46 -14.69 -8.98
N ASP A 469 6.94 -13.84 -8.08
CA ASP A 469 7.74 -12.66 -8.45
C ASP A 469 9.13 -13.04 -8.95
N LEU A 470 9.74 -14.05 -8.32
CA LEU A 470 10.98 -14.64 -8.81
C LEU A 470 10.80 -15.21 -10.21
N PHE A 471 9.72 -15.96 -10.46
CA PHE A 471 9.44 -16.49 -11.80
C PHE A 471 9.18 -15.40 -12.84
N VAL A 472 8.52 -14.29 -12.47
CA VAL A 472 8.32 -13.14 -13.36
C VAL A 472 9.67 -12.53 -13.76
N LEU A 473 10.61 -12.34 -12.83
CA LEU A 473 11.96 -11.86 -13.16
C LEU A 473 12.74 -12.83 -14.05
N LEU A 474 12.62 -14.13 -13.79
CA LEU A 474 13.25 -15.16 -14.61
C LEU A 474 12.65 -15.21 -16.02
N GLU A 475 11.34 -15.06 -16.16
CA GLU A 475 10.64 -15.03 -17.46
C GLU A 475 11.04 -13.80 -18.27
N ASP A 476 11.15 -12.62 -17.65
CA ASP A 476 11.66 -11.43 -18.33
C ASP A 476 13.11 -11.59 -18.80
N ALA A 477 14.00 -12.10 -17.94
CA ALA A 477 15.38 -12.38 -18.32
C ALA A 477 15.47 -13.38 -19.48
N TYR A 478 14.67 -14.45 -19.44
CA TYR A 478 14.57 -15.42 -20.52
C TYR A 478 14.09 -14.79 -21.82
N ASN A 479 13.03 -13.98 -21.76
CA ASN A 479 12.45 -13.35 -22.93
C ASN A 479 13.40 -12.33 -23.58
N LYS A 480 14.13 -11.56 -22.77
CA LYS A 480 15.18 -10.65 -23.25
C LYS A 480 16.28 -11.40 -24.00
N GLN A 481 16.78 -12.49 -23.41
CA GLN A 481 17.79 -13.32 -24.05
C GLN A 481 17.28 -13.97 -25.33
N GLN A 482 16.05 -14.48 -25.34
CA GLN A 482 15.44 -15.06 -26.54
C GLN A 482 15.23 -14.03 -27.65
N ALA A 483 14.87 -12.80 -27.30
CA ALA A 483 14.79 -11.70 -28.26
C ALA A 483 16.16 -11.37 -28.85
N GLU A 484 17.21 -11.32 -28.03
CA GLU A 484 18.59 -11.10 -28.47
C GLU A 484 19.09 -12.22 -29.38
N ARG A 485 18.83 -13.49 -29.03
CA ARG A 485 19.18 -14.65 -29.87
C ARG A 485 18.47 -14.62 -31.22
N LYS A 486 17.15 -14.41 -31.22
CA LYS A 486 16.37 -14.28 -32.47
C LYS A 486 16.86 -13.11 -33.31
N PHE A 487 17.23 -11.99 -32.70
CA PHE A 487 17.79 -10.85 -33.41
C PHE A 487 19.16 -11.19 -34.02
N ALA A 488 20.03 -11.88 -33.28
CA ALA A 488 21.32 -12.35 -33.79
C ALA A 488 21.16 -13.35 -34.95
N GLU A 489 20.25 -14.32 -34.83
CA GLU A 489 19.93 -15.28 -35.90
C GLU A 489 19.41 -14.57 -37.16
N VAL A 490 18.51 -13.59 -37.01
CA VAL A 490 18.01 -12.78 -38.14
C VAL A 490 19.14 -11.95 -38.75
N PHE A 491 20.04 -11.41 -37.94
CA PHE A 491 21.17 -10.62 -38.42
C PHE A 491 22.16 -11.49 -39.21
N GLU A 492 22.53 -12.67 -38.69
CA GLU A 492 23.37 -13.65 -39.40
C GLU A 492 22.72 -14.16 -40.69
N GLN A 493 21.40 -14.41 -40.65
CA GLN A 493 20.64 -14.78 -41.86
C GLN A 493 20.62 -13.64 -42.88
N THR A 494 20.46 -12.39 -42.44
CA THR A 494 20.45 -11.22 -43.33
C THR A 494 21.83 -11.02 -43.97
N ASP A 495 22.92 -11.19 -43.23
CA ASP A 495 24.29 -11.13 -43.75
C ASP A 495 24.56 -12.28 -44.76
N SER A 496 24.05 -13.49 -44.49
CA SER A 496 24.16 -14.60 -45.43
C SER A 496 23.33 -14.41 -46.71
N VAL A 497 22.14 -13.79 -46.61
CA VAL A 497 21.24 -13.51 -47.74
C VAL A 497 21.73 -12.34 -48.60
N ILE A 498 22.45 -11.37 -48.03
CA ILE A 498 23.15 -10.34 -48.81
C ILE A 498 24.28 -10.96 -49.65
N THR A 499 24.76 -12.15 -49.26
CA THR A 499 25.82 -12.88 -49.96
C THR A 499 25.27 -13.88 -51.00
N ASP A 500 24.03 -14.37 -50.84
CA ASP A 500 23.44 -15.38 -51.73
C ASP A 500 22.04 -14.97 -52.24
N ARG A 501 21.98 -14.55 -53.51
CA ARG A 501 20.85 -13.80 -54.09
C ARG A 501 19.60 -14.61 -54.48
N ASN A 502 19.41 -15.83 -53.96
CA ASN A 502 18.32 -16.73 -54.38
C ASN A 502 17.76 -17.60 -53.24
N MET A 503 17.06 -17.04 -52.25
CA MET A 503 16.28 -17.86 -51.31
C MET A 503 14.82 -17.45 -51.14
N SER A 504 13.97 -18.48 -51.27
CA SER A 504 12.52 -18.50 -51.07
C SER A 504 12.18 -18.42 -49.59
N VAL A 505 11.30 -17.48 -49.22
CA VAL A 505 10.82 -17.25 -47.84
C VAL A 505 9.98 -18.43 -47.36
N GLN A 506 10.49 -19.20 -46.39
CA GLN A 506 9.71 -20.20 -45.65
C GLN A 506 8.84 -19.51 -44.59
N GLN A 507 7.59 -19.97 -44.47
CA GLN A 507 6.62 -19.45 -43.49
C GLN A 507 7.07 -19.71 -42.04
N PRO A 508 6.73 -18.80 -41.10
CA PRO A 508 7.10 -18.94 -39.70
C PRO A 508 6.42 -20.16 -39.06
N ALA A 509 7.18 -20.89 -38.25
CA ALA A 509 6.70 -22.05 -37.49
C ALA A 509 5.51 -21.66 -36.57
N PRO A 510 4.55 -22.58 -36.33
CA PRO A 510 3.42 -22.32 -35.45
C PRO A 510 3.89 -21.97 -34.03
N LEU A 511 3.27 -20.95 -33.44
CA LEU A 511 3.55 -20.48 -32.08
C LEU A 511 3.38 -21.61 -31.05
N PRO A 512 4.24 -21.67 -30.00
CA PRO A 512 4.16 -22.69 -28.97
C PRO A 512 2.83 -22.62 -28.19
N LYS A 513 2.31 -23.79 -27.82
CA LYS A 513 1.00 -23.99 -27.15
C LYS A 513 0.91 -23.43 -25.71
N CYS A 514 2.00 -22.97 -25.11
CA CYS A 514 2.02 -22.45 -23.74
C CYS A 514 2.42 -20.97 -23.76
N PRO A 515 1.54 -20.05 -23.32
CA PRO A 515 1.77 -18.61 -23.43
C PRO A 515 2.80 -18.07 -22.43
N LYS A 516 3.19 -18.86 -21.41
CA LYS A 516 4.17 -18.50 -20.38
C LYS A 516 5.15 -19.63 -20.13
N LEU A 517 6.38 -19.29 -19.75
CA LEU A 517 7.41 -20.24 -19.36
C LEU A 517 7.09 -20.91 -18.02
N PHE A 518 6.57 -20.13 -17.06
CA PHE A 518 6.19 -20.59 -15.72
C PHE A 518 4.69 -20.41 -15.48
N THR A 519 4.04 -21.43 -14.91
CA THR A 519 2.61 -21.38 -14.58
C THR A 519 2.38 -21.17 -13.09
N ASP A 520 1.15 -20.82 -12.70
CA ASP A 520 0.77 -20.78 -11.28
C ASP A 520 0.91 -22.14 -10.59
N ALA A 521 0.84 -23.24 -11.35
CA ALA A 521 1.07 -24.57 -10.81
C ALA A 521 2.55 -24.80 -10.51
N ASP A 522 3.48 -24.27 -11.31
CA ASP A 522 4.91 -24.29 -10.99
C ASP A 522 5.20 -23.50 -9.71
N VAL A 523 4.60 -22.31 -9.58
CA VAL A 523 4.65 -21.48 -8.37
C VAL A 523 4.21 -22.29 -7.15
N ALA A 524 3.01 -22.89 -7.21
CA ALA A 524 2.47 -23.66 -6.11
C ALA A 524 3.31 -24.91 -5.80
N ARG A 525 3.78 -25.64 -6.82
CA ARG A 525 4.54 -26.88 -6.67
C ARG A 525 5.88 -26.65 -5.98
N VAL A 526 6.62 -25.60 -6.37
CA VAL A 526 7.87 -25.19 -5.70
C VAL A 526 7.62 -24.93 -4.22
N VAL A 527 6.65 -24.05 -3.91
CA VAL A 527 6.44 -23.63 -2.52
C VAL A 527 5.85 -24.76 -1.67
N TYR A 528 5.03 -25.63 -2.25
CA TYR A 528 4.54 -26.82 -1.57
C TYR A 528 5.68 -27.77 -1.19
N ARG A 529 6.66 -27.98 -2.08
CA ARG A 529 7.87 -28.78 -1.75
C ARG A 529 8.70 -28.15 -0.64
N VAL A 530 8.80 -26.83 -0.62
CA VAL A 530 9.45 -26.10 0.48
C VAL A 530 8.74 -26.37 1.81
N LEU A 531 7.41 -26.30 1.82
CA LEU A 531 6.61 -26.61 3.00
C LEU A 531 6.84 -28.06 3.47
N GLU A 532 6.83 -29.03 2.56
CA GLU A 532 7.10 -30.43 2.89
C GLU A 532 8.47 -30.63 3.53
N LYS A 533 9.53 -30.05 2.93
CA LYS A 533 10.90 -30.09 3.49
C LYS A 533 10.97 -29.45 4.87
N ALA A 534 10.34 -28.29 5.04
CA ALA A 534 10.29 -27.59 6.33
C ALA A 534 9.60 -28.43 7.41
N ARG A 535 8.55 -29.19 7.05
CA ARG A 535 7.85 -30.10 7.96
C ARG A 535 8.72 -31.29 8.37
N HIS A 536 9.38 -31.95 7.41
CA HIS A 536 10.27 -33.07 7.70
C HIS A 536 11.42 -32.68 8.65
N ASN A 537 11.94 -31.45 8.52
CA ASN A 537 12.98 -30.92 9.42
C ASN A 537 12.45 -30.57 10.82
N LEU A 538 11.14 -30.36 10.97
CA LEU A 538 10.51 -30.09 12.27
C LEU A 538 10.09 -31.38 12.97
N ASP A 539 9.70 -32.41 12.21
CA ASP A 539 9.35 -33.72 12.76
C ASP A 539 10.58 -34.43 13.39
N SER A 540 11.79 -34.02 13.02
CA SER A 540 13.03 -34.48 13.66
C SER A 540 13.36 -33.79 15.00
N PHE A 541 12.66 -32.70 15.35
CA PHE A 541 12.82 -31.98 16.62
C PHE A 541 11.55 -32.08 17.50
N SER A 542 11.72 -32.26 18.80
CA SER A 542 10.66 -32.51 19.82
C SER A 542 9.59 -31.42 19.99
N LEU A 543 9.54 -30.40 19.13
CA LEU A 543 8.57 -29.31 19.11
C LEU A 543 7.17 -29.70 18.59
N ARG A 544 6.98 -30.99 18.23
CA ARG A 544 5.71 -31.56 17.75
C ARG A 544 4.53 -31.27 18.72
N SER A 545 4.78 -31.27 20.03
CA SER A 545 3.73 -31.18 21.05
C SER A 545 3.09 -29.80 21.21
N GLU A 546 3.80 -28.71 20.89
CA GLU A 546 3.23 -27.35 21.00
C GLU A 546 2.49 -26.91 19.73
N ARG A 547 2.96 -27.34 18.54
CA ARG A 547 2.28 -27.02 17.28
C ARG A 547 0.97 -27.78 17.11
N GLN A 548 0.94 -29.09 17.38
CA GLN A 548 -0.30 -29.87 17.27
C GLN A 548 -1.39 -29.36 18.22
N LYS A 549 -1.04 -28.92 19.44
CA LYS A 549 -2.02 -28.40 20.40
C LYS A 549 -2.70 -27.10 19.98
N ARG A 550 -2.02 -26.24 19.20
CA ARG A 550 -2.60 -24.95 18.77
C ARG A 550 -3.55 -25.06 17.58
N PHE A 551 -3.45 -26.13 16.79
CA PHE A 551 -4.26 -26.31 15.58
C PHE A 551 -5.26 -27.46 15.67
N ALA A 552 -5.34 -28.16 16.81
CA ALA A 552 -6.43 -29.11 17.10
C ALA A 552 -7.84 -28.47 17.03
N VAL A 553 -7.93 -27.14 16.93
CA VAL A 553 -9.18 -26.38 16.79
C VAL A 553 -9.63 -26.27 15.32
N THR A 554 -8.75 -26.50 14.34
CA THR A 554 -9.10 -26.39 12.91
C THR A 554 -9.26 -27.76 12.26
N THR A 555 -10.26 -27.92 11.39
CA THR A 555 -10.51 -29.16 10.64
C THR A 555 -9.46 -29.49 9.58
N TYR A 556 -8.58 -28.54 9.24
CA TYR A 556 -7.59 -28.67 8.17
C TYR A 556 -6.17 -28.78 8.73
N ASN A 557 -5.36 -29.66 8.13
CA ASN A 557 -3.94 -29.79 8.39
C ASN A 557 -3.10 -28.74 7.63
N ASP A 558 -1.82 -28.63 7.95
CA ASP A 558 -0.93 -27.62 7.33
C ASP A 558 -0.85 -27.73 5.78
N ARG A 559 -0.95 -28.93 5.20
CA ARG A 559 -0.93 -29.08 3.73
C ARG A 559 -2.23 -28.57 3.09
N GLU A 560 -3.37 -28.79 3.74
CA GLU A 560 -4.64 -28.24 3.29
C GLU A 560 -4.66 -26.72 3.43
N TRP A 561 -4.13 -26.20 4.56
CA TRP A 561 -3.97 -24.77 4.78
C TRP A 561 -3.08 -24.08 3.75
N PHE A 562 -2.11 -24.79 3.16
CA PHE A 562 -1.35 -24.27 2.02
C PHE A 562 -2.25 -23.93 0.83
N PHE A 563 -3.10 -24.85 0.41
CA PHE A 563 -3.99 -24.59 -0.73
C PHE A 563 -5.00 -23.49 -0.40
N ILE A 564 -5.54 -23.49 0.82
CA ILE A 564 -6.44 -22.43 1.30
C ILE A 564 -5.73 -21.07 1.25
N GLY A 565 -4.48 -20.98 1.73
CA GLY A 565 -3.67 -19.77 1.66
C GLY A 565 -3.42 -19.31 0.22
N PHE A 566 -3.10 -20.24 -0.68
CA PHE A 566 -2.92 -19.94 -2.11
C PHE A 566 -4.19 -19.37 -2.73
N ALA A 567 -5.35 -20.01 -2.56
CA ALA A 567 -6.62 -19.54 -3.09
C ALA A 567 -7.05 -18.20 -2.47
N SER A 568 -6.80 -17.99 -1.17
CA SER A 568 -7.16 -16.76 -0.45
C SER A 568 -6.53 -15.50 -1.04
N ARG A 569 -5.35 -15.62 -1.67
CA ARG A 569 -4.68 -14.51 -2.38
C ARG A 569 -5.51 -14.00 -3.56
N PHE A 570 -6.31 -14.86 -4.18
CA PHE A 570 -7.09 -14.56 -5.38
C PHE A 570 -8.55 -14.19 -5.08
N CYS A 571 -8.98 -14.25 -3.81
CA CYS A 571 -10.34 -13.90 -3.45
C CYS A 571 -10.59 -12.41 -3.71
N THR A 572 -11.58 -12.12 -4.55
CA THR A 572 -12.00 -10.78 -4.92
C THR A 572 -13.52 -10.68 -4.92
N SER A 573 -14.06 -9.47 -4.87
CA SER A 573 -15.52 -9.24 -4.83
C SER A 573 -16.01 -8.36 -5.98
N LYS A 574 -17.24 -8.61 -6.43
CA LYS A 574 -17.98 -7.76 -7.38
C LYS A 574 -18.47 -6.47 -6.75
N TYR A 575 -18.59 -6.46 -5.42
CA TYR A 575 -19.06 -5.33 -4.66
C TYR A 575 -17.86 -4.49 -4.23
N LYS A 576 -18.04 -3.17 -4.25
CA LYS A 576 -17.04 -2.28 -3.67
C LYS A 576 -17.00 -2.57 -2.16
N PRO A 577 -15.81 -2.69 -1.56
CA PRO A 577 -15.70 -2.64 -0.11
C PRO A 577 -16.40 -1.39 0.42
N SER A 578 -16.99 -1.48 1.62
CA SER A 578 -17.80 -0.39 2.18
C SER A 578 -17.04 0.94 2.28
N ARG A 579 -15.69 0.86 2.34
CA ARG A 579 -14.76 1.97 2.18
C ARG A 579 -13.86 1.71 0.97
N LEU A 580 -13.98 2.55 -0.06
CA LEU A 580 -12.99 2.61 -1.15
C LEU A 580 -11.65 2.98 -0.54
N GLN A 581 -10.78 2.02 -0.29
CA GLN A 581 -9.45 2.21 0.29
C GLN A 581 -8.37 2.03 -0.79
N PRO A 582 -7.24 2.73 -0.69
CA PRO A 582 -6.16 2.68 -1.67
C PRO A 582 -5.55 1.27 -1.67
N GLY A 583 -5.31 0.72 -2.87
CA GLY A 583 -4.77 -0.64 -3.02
C GLY A 583 -5.75 -1.77 -2.68
N PHE A 584 -7.00 -1.48 -2.32
CA PHE A 584 -8.05 -2.50 -2.37
C PHE A 584 -8.29 -2.89 -3.82
N THR A 585 -8.68 -4.14 -4.04
CA THR A 585 -9.14 -4.51 -5.38
C THR A 585 -10.30 -3.58 -5.69
N GLU A 586 -10.10 -2.66 -6.64
CA GLU A 586 -11.21 -2.00 -7.29
C GLU A 586 -12.20 -3.08 -7.73
N ARG A 587 -13.47 -2.68 -7.90
CA ARG A 587 -14.56 -3.55 -8.34
C ARG A 587 -14.01 -4.52 -9.39
N SER A 588 -13.80 -5.78 -8.98
CA SER A 588 -13.17 -6.72 -9.88
C SER A 588 -14.15 -6.96 -11.00
N THR A 589 -13.70 -6.71 -12.23
CA THR A 589 -14.49 -7.01 -13.41
C THR A 589 -14.84 -8.50 -13.37
N SER A 590 -15.98 -8.88 -13.97
CA SER A 590 -16.33 -10.30 -14.10
C SER A 590 -15.21 -11.12 -14.75
N ARG A 591 -14.39 -10.48 -15.60
CA ARG A 591 -13.20 -11.07 -16.22
C ARG A 591 -12.10 -11.34 -15.19
N GLU A 592 -11.76 -10.38 -14.34
CA GLU A 592 -10.71 -10.58 -13.31
C GLU A 592 -11.07 -11.66 -12.31
N MET A 593 -12.34 -11.71 -11.87
CA MET A 593 -12.82 -12.77 -10.98
C MET A 593 -12.77 -14.13 -11.65
N LYS A 594 -13.22 -14.23 -12.90
CA LYS A 594 -13.16 -15.46 -13.67
C LYS A 594 -11.70 -15.91 -13.86
N ASN A 595 -10.79 -14.97 -14.14
CA ASN A 595 -9.36 -15.27 -14.23
C ASN A 595 -8.82 -15.79 -12.88
N ALA A 596 -9.18 -15.16 -11.76
CA ALA A 596 -8.78 -15.60 -10.42
C ALA A 596 -9.29 -17.02 -10.09
N GLU A 597 -10.54 -17.30 -10.44
CA GLU A 597 -11.17 -18.62 -10.34
C GLU A 597 -10.45 -19.66 -11.21
N GLU A 598 -10.21 -19.36 -12.49
CA GLU A 598 -9.51 -20.24 -13.43
C GLU A 598 -8.08 -20.52 -13.01
N ARG A 599 -7.34 -19.52 -12.53
CA ARG A 599 -5.97 -19.69 -11.99
C ARG A 599 -5.97 -20.65 -10.80
N THR A 600 -6.89 -20.45 -9.86
CA THR A 600 -6.99 -21.30 -8.66
C THR A 600 -7.37 -22.73 -9.01
N ILE A 601 -8.37 -22.91 -9.88
CA ILE A 601 -8.82 -24.23 -10.35
C ILE A 601 -7.71 -24.94 -11.15
N GLY A 602 -7.00 -24.20 -11.99
CA GLY A 602 -5.87 -24.73 -12.77
C GLY A 602 -4.81 -25.35 -11.86
N VAL A 603 -4.37 -24.64 -10.83
CA VAL A 603 -3.38 -25.16 -9.87
C VAL A 603 -3.84 -26.44 -9.19
N VAL A 604 -5.05 -26.46 -8.63
CA VAL A 604 -5.51 -27.63 -7.87
C VAL A 604 -5.74 -28.87 -8.74
N ARG A 605 -6.07 -28.69 -10.03
CA ARG A 605 -6.18 -29.78 -10.99
C ARG A 605 -4.83 -30.34 -11.42
N GLU A 606 -3.78 -29.53 -11.42
CA GLU A 606 -2.44 -29.96 -11.81
C GLU A 606 -1.65 -30.59 -10.66
N LEU A 607 -1.90 -30.20 -9.42
CA LEU A 607 -1.18 -30.73 -8.26
C LEU A 607 -1.90 -31.96 -7.68
N ALA A 608 -1.40 -33.17 -7.99
CA ALA A 608 -1.95 -34.43 -7.47
C ALA A 608 -2.07 -34.48 -5.93
N GLN A 609 -1.19 -33.75 -5.22
CA GLN A 609 -1.22 -33.62 -3.78
C GLN A 609 -2.54 -33.03 -3.28
N PHE A 610 -3.13 -32.09 -4.01
CA PHE A 610 -4.43 -31.52 -3.69
C PHE A 610 -5.52 -32.60 -3.66
N SER A 611 -5.61 -33.39 -4.73
CA SER A 611 -6.63 -34.43 -4.85
C SER A 611 -6.52 -35.49 -3.75
N LYS A 612 -5.29 -35.83 -3.36
CA LYS A 612 -5.03 -36.75 -2.25
C LYS A 612 -5.50 -36.17 -0.91
N LEU A 613 -5.22 -34.90 -0.63
CA LEU A 613 -5.55 -34.25 0.63
C LEU A 613 -7.06 -34.04 0.79
N PHE A 614 -7.73 -33.55 -0.25
CA PHE A 614 -9.17 -33.26 -0.23
C PHE A 614 -10.04 -34.43 -0.73
N GLN A 615 -9.43 -35.61 -0.92
CA GLN A 615 -10.11 -36.84 -1.36
C GLN A 615 -10.91 -36.65 -2.66
N CYS A 616 -10.35 -35.92 -3.61
CA CYS A 616 -11.02 -35.68 -4.89
C CYS A 616 -11.07 -36.95 -5.76
N PRO A 617 -12.11 -37.10 -6.59
CA PRO A 617 -12.19 -38.21 -7.54
C PRO A 617 -10.96 -38.28 -8.46
N ALA A 618 -10.56 -39.48 -8.88
CA ALA A 618 -9.36 -39.68 -9.71
C ALA A 618 -9.37 -38.91 -11.05
N HIS A 619 -10.55 -38.57 -11.59
CA HIS A 619 -10.69 -37.79 -12.81
C HIS A 619 -10.54 -36.27 -12.60
N PHE A 620 -10.39 -35.81 -11.35
CA PHE A 620 -10.21 -34.40 -11.04
C PHE A 620 -8.85 -33.88 -11.51
N THR A 621 -7.80 -34.71 -11.40
CA THR A 621 -6.45 -34.32 -11.80
C THR A 621 -6.30 -34.29 -13.32
N SER A 622 -5.76 -33.20 -13.85
CA SER A 622 -5.37 -33.09 -15.26
C SER A 622 -3.85 -32.99 -15.36
N THR A 623 -3.23 -33.84 -16.17
CA THR A 623 -1.81 -33.68 -16.51
C THR A 623 -1.66 -32.45 -17.38
N SER A 624 -1.00 -31.42 -16.88
CA SER A 624 -0.70 -30.24 -17.68
C SER A 624 0.32 -30.58 -18.76
N THR A 625 0.06 -30.12 -19.97
CA THR A 625 1.09 -30.05 -21.02
C THR A 625 2.00 -28.84 -20.83
N CYS A 626 1.58 -27.86 -20.03
CA CYS A 626 2.31 -26.62 -19.76
C CYS A 626 2.97 -26.65 -18.38
N GLY A 627 3.95 -25.77 -18.17
CA GLY A 627 4.68 -25.67 -16.91
C GLY A 627 6.05 -26.31 -16.94
N PHE A 628 6.90 -25.83 -16.06
CA PHE A 628 8.33 -26.06 -16.05
C PHE A 628 8.74 -27.23 -15.18
N VAL A 629 8.08 -27.37 -14.03
CA VAL A 629 8.47 -28.32 -13.00
C VAL A 629 7.74 -29.63 -13.28
N PRO A 630 8.44 -30.71 -13.69
CA PRO A 630 7.77 -31.99 -13.87
C PRO A 630 7.16 -32.42 -12.54
N ASP A 631 5.92 -32.93 -12.59
CA ASP A 631 5.39 -33.77 -11.52
C ASP A 631 6.38 -34.91 -11.37
N GLY A 632 7.13 -34.92 -10.26
CA GLY A 632 8.27 -35.79 -10.07
C GLY A 632 7.96 -37.21 -10.51
N GLU A 633 8.90 -37.78 -11.27
CA GLU A 633 8.97 -39.15 -11.78
C GLU A 633 7.71 -40.00 -11.53
N ARG A 634 6.99 -40.36 -12.62
CA ARG A 634 6.08 -41.52 -12.68
C ARG A 634 6.83 -42.85 -12.43
N LYS A 635 7.76 -42.92 -11.49
CA LYS A 635 8.22 -44.20 -10.96
C LYS A 635 7.09 -44.73 -10.10
N SER A 636 6.30 -45.60 -10.74
CA SER A 636 5.71 -46.82 -10.19
C SER A 636 6.17 -47.12 -8.77
N SER A 637 5.65 -46.40 -7.79
CA SER A 637 5.78 -46.71 -6.38
C SER A 637 4.43 -47.29 -6.01
N ASN A 638 4.44 -48.56 -5.61
CA ASN A 638 3.33 -49.12 -4.86
C ASN A 638 2.96 -48.11 -3.76
N PRO A 639 1.67 -47.82 -3.55
CA PRO A 639 1.27 -46.89 -2.52
C PRO A 639 1.79 -47.41 -1.17
N GLU A 640 2.80 -46.74 -0.61
CA GLU A 640 3.08 -46.88 0.81
C GLU A 640 1.79 -46.50 1.54
N PRO A 641 1.33 -47.33 2.50
CA PRO A 641 0.18 -46.99 3.31
C PRO A 641 0.50 -45.68 4.03
N VAL A 642 -0.25 -44.65 3.66
CA VAL A 642 -0.21 -43.37 4.35
C VAL A 642 -0.85 -43.64 5.70
N ASP A 643 -0.08 -43.51 6.78
CA ASP A 643 -0.66 -43.31 8.10
C ASP A 643 -1.53 -42.05 8.02
N VAL A 644 -2.84 -42.28 7.92
CA VAL A 644 -3.84 -41.23 8.02
C VAL A 644 -3.78 -40.76 9.46
N ASP A 645 -2.97 -39.74 9.73
CA ASP A 645 -3.13 -38.91 10.92
C ASP A 645 -4.59 -38.43 10.90
N GLY A 646 -5.43 -39.07 11.73
CA GLY A 646 -6.89 -39.00 11.64
C GLY A 646 -7.40 -37.57 11.56
N SER A 647 -7.91 -37.18 10.40
CA SER A 647 -8.80 -36.02 10.31
C SER A 647 -10.08 -36.40 11.06
N GLY A 648 -10.19 -35.93 12.30
CA GLY A 648 -11.40 -36.02 13.11
C GLY A 648 -12.54 -35.26 12.45
N VAL A 649 -13.22 -35.92 11.52
CA VAL A 649 -14.50 -35.49 10.95
C VAL A 649 -15.50 -36.57 11.36
N GLU A 650 -15.89 -36.57 12.63
CA GLU A 650 -17.22 -37.07 12.99
C GLU A 650 -18.19 -35.93 12.72
N ALA A 651 -19.13 -36.19 11.81
CA ALA A 651 -20.14 -35.25 11.32
C ALA A 651 -21.21 -34.93 12.36
#